data_AF-A0A0L8HSV6-F1
#
_entry.id   AF-A0A0L8HSV6-F1
#
_cell.length_a   1.000
_cell.length_b   1.000
_cell.length_c   1.000
_cell.angle_alpha   90.00
_cell.angle_beta   90.00
_cell.angle_gamma   90.00
#
_symmetry.space_group_name_H-M   'P 1'
#
loop_
_entity.id
_entity.type
_entity.pdbx_description
1 polymer ?
#
loop_
_entity_poly.entity_id
_entity_poly.type
_entity_poly.pdbx_seq_one_letter_code
_entity_poly.pdbx_strand_id
1 'polypeptide(L)'
;IRKREELFDLQKKLEQQLQKEEDELLKSFQEQGKQEHEKLSQQIEEEWETKLHELTKKYTSKSKNKIEDGEIKAMTIQFENQKKNLAKTMTLKRERKKQNLTIRLREIAQEQTSTMVKRQSAQMLKLFSEMKNELCTELKNELLEEKTEKSNVNKEDSERIDQVVNEFVKLPVSSEPPSPHPPSCRKSEIYTDPSVFKDIDDHVIKISETNQGTYTDLIRLLTEHLQSELEKARAIYRWITVMDLNVMQFDDIVDNDTPLGILRGIKYGTETYHVLFMRLCSYAGLQCVEIKGHSKSVGYEPGMKILPENFQNTWNAIYIDGDWRLVQCNWGARHLVLNKDKMQEKNNRDHIRYQYDEHYFLTDPDEFIQEFYPYDQEWQLLQKPISLENFEAMPFVRSIFFHHHMKFEKAYKSVLYTNNKGGTDLKIRVPEDLEDSLLFFYQLRSADKENQNTLHKNINFQDYVFQTMHDNVAIFNIHVPTTGAYYIEIFANKIEDNKKFPNHFSVSSPVRLKCTCKFKIVCKEINGKMLPLPQCASGEWGPKKAMRHFGIKQIYPENMDFTDKENLKGGLLNVYDCAELLFEVPYPLKPVVKLRMNRVADSFLEKYVSVDTKGTKMVVSFTLPNSGQYGLDIFTHTTATTDGSQVAHICKYLINCSGVEIPVTISYIARSDIESTTAIPKEKSWGPTDNFSNFQIQTVSHPEPHINVQSNPLQIKLSCLKDTEFACNLTKEPNVECPDTVVIKKNDSSTNVKLVVSLPEKNTYMLSIYAKNNQKDNTGFVNVYNYIIRYTGDNFGTLSQSSTLSSNGKSERSQLMRFFSKKNK
;
A
#
# COMPACT_ATOMS: atom_id res chain seq x y z
N ILE A 1 -12.81 34.82 35.88
CA ILE A 1 -12.51 35.65 34.69
C ILE A 1 -11.28 36.53 34.92
N ARG A 2 -11.28 37.46 35.89
CA ARG A 2 -10.11 38.33 36.19
C ARG A 2 -8.78 37.56 36.34
N LYS A 3 -8.73 36.53 37.18
CA LYS A 3 -7.55 35.66 37.36
C LYS A 3 -7.09 34.94 36.09
N ARG A 4 -8.01 34.71 35.14
CA ARG A 4 -7.69 34.10 33.86
C ARG A 4 -6.92 35.08 32.95
N GLU A 5 -7.32 36.34 32.92
CA GLU A 5 -6.56 37.38 32.21
C GLU A 5 -5.18 37.61 32.84
N GLU A 6 -5.11 37.65 34.18
CA GLU A 6 -3.84 37.76 34.90
C GLU A 6 -2.89 36.58 34.60
N LEU A 7 -3.42 35.35 34.57
CA LEU A 7 -2.67 34.17 34.16
C LEU A 7 -2.10 34.34 32.75
N PHE A 8 -2.89 34.81 31.77
CA PHE A 8 -2.41 35.01 30.40
C PHE A 8 -1.33 36.09 30.32
N ASP A 9 -1.43 37.16 31.11
CA ASP A 9 -0.40 38.20 31.15
C ASP A 9 0.93 37.69 31.74
N LEU A 10 0.86 36.87 32.80
CA LEU A 10 2.02 36.20 33.38
C LEU A 10 2.60 35.16 32.43
N GLN A 11 1.74 34.40 31.74
CA GLN A 11 2.12 33.43 30.74
C GLN A 11 2.90 34.07 29.59
N LYS A 12 2.42 35.20 29.06
CA LYS A 12 3.12 35.99 28.03
C LYS A 12 4.49 36.47 28.49
N LYS A 13 4.61 36.94 29.74
CA LYS A 13 5.91 37.37 30.30
C LYS A 13 6.88 36.20 30.42
N LEU A 14 6.41 35.04 30.89
CA LEU A 14 7.23 33.84 30.99
C LEU A 14 7.65 33.35 29.60
N GLU A 15 6.71 33.27 28.65
CA GLU A 15 6.99 32.90 27.26
C GLU A 15 8.08 33.77 26.62
N GLN A 16 8.05 35.10 26.81
CA GLN A 16 9.10 36.00 26.34
C GLN A 16 10.48 35.71 26.95
N GLN A 17 10.55 35.22 28.19
CA GLN A 17 11.81 34.81 28.81
C GLN A 17 12.29 33.48 28.23
N LEU A 18 11.38 32.54 28.06
CA LEU A 18 11.68 31.23 27.47
C LEU A 18 12.16 31.36 26.03
N GLN A 19 11.54 32.24 25.23
CA GLN A 19 11.93 32.51 23.86
C GLN A 19 13.39 32.96 23.73
N LYS A 20 13.91 33.78 24.66
CA LYS A 20 15.32 34.19 24.65
C LYS A 20 16.27 33.01 24.84
N GLU A 21 15.89 32.03 25.65
CA GLU A 21 16.66 30.80 25.82
C GLU A 21 16.65 29.96 24.54
N GLU A 22 15.50 29.86 23.85
CA GLU A 22 15.38 29.16 22.57
C GLU A 22 16.29 29.79 21.50
N ASP A 23 16.29 31.12 21.41
CA ASP A 23 17.16 31.91 20.54
C ASP A 23 18.66 31.64 20.78
N GLU A 24 19.07 31.59 22.06
CA GLU A 24 20.45 31.29 22.45
C GLU A 24 20.85 29.86 22.05
N LEU A 25 19.96 28.90 22.29
CA LEU A 25 20.18 27.51 21.90
C LEU A 25 20.29 27.36 20.38
N LEU A 26 19.41 28.02 19.62
CA LEU A 26 19.44 27.99 18.15
C LEU A 26 20.74 28.59 17.60
N LYS A 27 21.21 29.71 18.15
CA LYS A 27 22.51 30.30 17.79
C LYS A 27 23.65 29.32 18.08
N SER A 28 23.61 28.63 19.22
CA SER A 28 24.61 27.63 19.57
C SER A 28 24.67 26.47 18.56
N PHE A 29 23.51 26.00 18.07
CA PHE A 29 23.44 24.97 17.03
C PHE A 29 24.04 25.42 15.70
N GLN A 30 23.77 26.67 15.29
CA GLN A 30 24.31 27.23 14.06
C GLN A 30 25.84 27.34 14.14
N GLU A 31 26.36 27.82 15.27
CA GLU A 31 27.80 27.95 15.49
C GLU A 31 28.49 26.58 15.56
N GLN A 32 27.94 25.64 16.32
CA GLN A 32 28.45 24.27 16.41
C GLN A 32 28.43 23.57 15.05
N GLY A 33 27.33 23.72 14.30
CA GLY A 33 27.20 23.15 12.96
C GLY A 33 28.23 23.70 11.99
N LYS A 34 28.52 25.01 12.04
CA LYS A 34 29.57 25.64 11.24
C LYS A 34 30.96 25.11 11.61
N GLN A 35 31.28 25.08 12.90
CA GLN A 35 32.57 24.57 13.38
C GLN A 35 32.81 23.11 13.00
N GLU A 36 31.82 22.22 13.17
CA GLU A 36 31.95 20.81 12.82
C GLU A 36 32.06 20.59 11.30
N HIS A 37 31.35 21.40 10.48
CA HIS A 37 31.50 21.37 9.04
C HIS A 37 32.87 21.86 8.56
N GLU A 38 33.44 22.88 9.21
CA GLU A 38 34.80 23.37 8.95
C GLU A 38 35.85 22.31 9.30
N LYS A 39 35.77 21.73 10.51
CA LYS A 39 36.65 20.62 10.94
C LYS A 39 36.59 19.43 9.97
N LEU A 40 35.39 19.03 9.57
CA LEU A 40 35.22 17.93 8.62
C LEU A 40 35.85 18.25 7.26
N SER A 41 35.72 19.50 6.80
CA SER A 41 36.29 19.94 5.53
C SER A 41 37.82 19.91 5.57
N GLN A 42 38.42 20.42 6.66
CA GLN A 42 39.87 20.37 6.89
C GLN A 42 40.40 18.92 6.92
N GLN A 43 39.76 18.03 7.68
CA GLN A 43 40.16 16.62 7.75
C GLN A 43 40.12 15.91 6.38
N ILE A 44 39.15 16.25 5.54
CA ILE A 44 39.03 15.67 4.20
C ILE A 44 40.10 16.23 3.26
N GLU A 45 40.44 17.51 3.39
CA GLU A 45 41.50 18.17 2.62
C GLU A 45 42.88 17.63 3.00
N GLU A 46 43.18 17.47 4.29
CA GLU A 46 44.42 16.83 4.76
C GLU A 46 44.55 15.37 4.26
N GLU A 47 43.46 14.60 4.31
CA GLU A 47 43.43 13.23 3.81
C GLU A 47 43.61 13.19 2.28
N TRP A 48 43.04 14.16 1.56
CA TRP A 48 43.21 14.34 0.13
C TRP A 48 44.68 14.63 -0.23
N GLU A 49 45.29 15.61 0.44
CA GLU A 49 46.67 16.01 0.23
C GLU A 49 47.64 14.86 0.52
N THR A 50 47.44 14.15 1.62
CA THR A 50 48.28 13.00 2.00
C THR A 50 48.26 11.92 0.92
N LYS A 51 47.07 11.53 0.43
CA LYS A 51 46.93 10.52 -0.63
C LYS A 51 47.44 11.00 -1.98
N LEU A 52 47.25 12.28 -2.29
CA LEU A 52 47.78 12.88 -3.52
C LEU A 52 49.32 12.92 -3.49
N HIS A 53 49.90 13.23 -2.33
CA HIS A 53 51.34 13.21 -2.12
C HIS A 53 51.91 11.80 -2.28
N GLU A 54 51.28 10.77 -1.71
CA GLU A 54 51.67 9.38 -1.91
C GLU A 54 51.62 8.94 -3.38
N LEU A 55 50.55 9.30 -4.10
CA LEU A 55 50.44 9.02 -5.54
C LEU A 55 51.54 9.72 -6.34
N THR A 56 51.83 10.98 -6.03
CA THR A 56 52.85 11.78 -6.70
C THR A 56 54.26 11.24 -6.41
N LYS A 57 54.53 10.82 -5.17
CA LYS A 57 55.79 10.17 -4.78
C LYS A 57 56.00 8.85 -5.53
N LYS A 58 54.97 8.02 -5.67
CA LYS A 58 55.02 6.76 -6.44
C LYS A 58 55.27 7.01 -7.94
N TYR A 59 54.70 8.06 -8.50
CA TYR A 59 54.92 8.45 -9.90
C TYR A 59 56.37 8.93 -10.12
N THR A 60 56.83 9.88 -9.30
CA THR A 60 58.18 10.46 -9.41
C THR A 60 59.30 9.43 -9.16
N SER A 61 59.11 8.47 -8.23
CA SER A 61 60.07 7.40 -8.01
C SER A 61 60.20 6.46 -9.21
N LYS A 62 59.09 6.17 -9.90
CA LYS A 62 59.08 5.30 -11.09
C LYS A 62 59.64 6.00 -12.32
N SER A 63 59.35 7.30 -12.49
CA SER A 63 59.86 8.11 -13.60
C SER A 63 61.37 8.36 -13.55
N LYS A 64 62.03 8.27 -12.38
CA LYS A 64 63.49 8.44 -12.24
C LYS A 64 64.30 7.20 -12.66
N ASN A 65 63.66 6.05 -12.79
CA ASN A 65 64.29 4.85 -13.35
C ASN A 65 64.27 4.98 -14.89
N LYS A 66 65.43 4.92 -15.56
CA LYS A 66 65.57 5.12 -17.02
C LYS A 66 64.60 4.23 -17.80
N ILE A 67 63.57 4.82 -18.39
CA ILE A 67 62.47 4.17 -19.11
C ILE A 67 62.26 4.87 -20.46
N GLU A 68 61.87 4.12 -21.51
CA GLU A 68 61.63 4.62 -22.88
C GLU A 68 60.47 5.64 -22.98
N ASP A 69 60.53 6.54 -23.97
CA ASP A 69 59.61 7.69 -24.12
C ASP A 69 58.12 7.29 -24.30
N GLY A 70 57.86 6.10 -24.85
CA GLY A 70 56.51 5.53 -24.98
C GLY A 70 55.89 5.08 -23.65
N GLU A 71 56.71 4.54 -22.73
CA GLU A 71 56.27 4.10 -21.39
C GLU A 71 56.00 5.29 -20.46
N ILE A 72 56.70 6.41 -20.66
CA ILE A 72 56.46 7.67 -19.93
C ILE A 72 55.06 8.22 -20.23
N LYS A 73 54.62 8.21 -21.49
CA LYS A 73 53.26 8.65 -21.88
C LYS A 73 52.19 7.75 -21.25
N ALA A 74 52.38 6.44 -21.28
CA ALA A 74 51.46 5.48 -20.67
C ALA A 74 51.36 5.65 -19.15
N MET A 75 52.49 5.83 -18.45
CA MET A 75 52.52 6.12 -17.01
C MET A 75 51.85 7.45 -16.66
N THR A 76 52.04 8.49 -17.48
CA THR A 76 51.37 9.79 -17.29
C THR A 76 49.85 9.64 -17.36
N ILE A 77 49.33 8.95 -18.38
CA ILE A 77 47.91 8.64 -18.52
C ILE A 77 47.40 7.83 -17.32
N GLN A 78 48.17 6.84 -16.86
CA GLN A 78 47.82 6.03 -15.70
C GLN A 78 47.74 6.87 -14.40
N PHE A 79 48.70 7.78 -14.19
CA PHE A 79 48.70 8.69 -13.05
C PHE A 79 47.51 9.65 -13.08
N GLU A 80 47.17 10.22 -14.25
CA GLU A 80 45.99 11.06 -14.39
C GLU A 80 44.69 10.30 -14.11
N ASN A 81 44.58 9.05 -14.58
CA ASN A 81 43.43 8.19 -14.29
C ASN A 81 43.34 7.84 -12.79
N GLN A 82 44.46 7.55 -12.14
CA GLN A 82 44.51 7.31 -10.69
C GLN A 82 44.14 8.56 -9.88
N LYS A 83 44.61 9.75 -10.31
CA LYS A 83 44.23 11.04 -9.72
C LYS A 83 42.73 11.31 -9.88
N LYS A 84 42.15 11.05 -11.06
CA LYS A 84 40.70 11.16 -11.31
C LYS A 84 39.90 10.17 -10.45
N ASN A 85 40.37 8.94 -10.29
CA ASN A 85 39.70 7.94 -9.45
C ASN A 85 39.79 8.29 -7.96
N LEU A 86 40.93 8.84 -7.50
CA LEU A 86 41.07 9.36 -6.16
C LEU A 86 40.09 10.52 -5.93
N ALA A 87 39.96 11.46 -6.89
CA ALA A 87 38.97 12.54 -6.87
C ALA A 87 37.55 12.02 -6.62
N LYS A 88 37.10 11.08 -7.46
CA LYS A 88 35.77 10.47 -7.31
C LYS A 88 35.57 9.80 -5.95
N THR A 89 36.57 9.03 -5.49
CA THR A 89 36.51 8.30 -4.22
C THR A 89 36.42 9.25 -3.03
N MET A 90 37.20 10.34 -3.05
CA MET A 90 37.22 11.32 -1.97
C MET A 90 35.96 12.20 -1.97
N THR A 91 35.39 12.52 -3.14
CA THR A 91 34.09 13.18 -3.24
C THR A 91 32.98 12.33 -2.63
N LEU A 92 32.89 11.05 -2.99
CA LEU A 92 31.91 10.12 -2.40
C LEU A 92 32.09 9.97 -0.87
N LYS A 93 33.34 9.90 -0.41
CA LYS A 93 33.65 9.85 1.03
C LYS A 93 33.24 11.14 1.75
N ARG A 94 33.48 12.31 1.13
CA ARG A 94 33.06 13.63 1.63
C ARG A 94 31.56 13.72 1.75
N GLU A 95 30.82 13.32 0.72
CA GLU A 95 29.35 13.33 0.74
C GLU A 95 28.80 12.43 1.84
N ARG A 96 29.30 11.19 1.96
CA ARG A 96 28.90 10.26 3.03
C ARG A 96 29.20 10.80 4.43
N LYS A 97 30.41 11.31 4.66
CA LYS A 97 30.77 11.89 5.97
C LYS A 97 29.92 13.14 6.28
N LYS A 98 29.66 13.99 5.28
CA LYS A 98 28.81 15.18 5.43
C LYS A 98 27.37 14.78 5.80
N GLN A 99 26.80 13.79 5.11
CA GLN A 99 25.48 13.25 5.42
C GLN A 99 25.40 12.71 6.85
N ASN A 100 26.36 11.88 7.25
CA ASN A 100 26.41 11.32 8.61
C ASN A 100 26.57 12.41 9.68
N LEU A 101 27.40 13.43 9.43
CA LEU A 101 27.56 14.55 10.35
C LEU A 101 26.25 15.34 10.48
N THR A 102 25.56 15.62 9.37
CA THR A 102 24.26 16.31 9.39
C THR A 102 23.21 15.53 10.19
N ILE A 103 23.16 14.20 10.04
CA ILE A 103 22.25 13.35 10.83
C ILE A 103 22.59 13.46 12.32
N ARG A 104 23.87 13.30 12.68
CA ARG A 104 24.31 13.37 14.08
C ARG A 104 24.04 14.74 14.73
N LEU A 105 24.32 15.84 14.02
CA LEU A 105 24.04 17.19 14.52
C LEU A 105 22.54 17.40 14.74
N ARG A 106 21.70 16.86 13.84
CA ARG A 106 20.25 16.90 13.99
C ARG A 106 19.77 16.13 15.22
N GLU A 107 20.29 14.92 15.46
CA GLU A 107 19.93 14.11 16.63
C GLU A 107 20.30 14.83 17.94
N ILE A 108 21.50 15.40 18.01
CA ILE A 108 21.95 16.20 19.17
C ILE A 108 21.03 17.41 19.36
N ALA A 109 20.71 18.13 18.29
CA ALA A 109 19.82 19.29 18.37
C ALA A 109 18.42 18.92 18.86
N GLN A 110 17.85 17.81 18.38
CA GLN A 110 16.56 17.30 18.85
C GLN A 110 16.58 16.92 20.33
N GLU A 111 17.64 16.26 20.80
CA GLU A 111 17.77 15.87 22.21
C GLU A 111 17.90 17.08 23.14
N GLN A 112 18.72 18.05 22.77
CA GLN A 112 18.87 19.29 23.55
C GLN A 112 17.59 20.11 23.55
N THR A 113 16.91 20.21 22.41
CA THR A 113 15.61 20.89 22.29
C THR A 113 14.55 20.20 23.14
N SER A 114 14.39 18.87 23.06
CA SER A 114 13.48 18.10 23.93
C SER A 114 13.75 18.34 25.42
N THR A 115 15.03 18.34 25.82
CA THR A 115 15.43 18.59 27.21
C THR A 115 15.06 20.00 27.67
N MET A 116 15.31 21.01 26.83
CA MET A 116 14.91 22.39 27.08
C MET A 116 13.38 22.51 27.21
N VAL A 117 12.62 21.95 26.26
CA VAL A 117 11.14 22.02 26.29
C VAL A 117 10.58 21.35 27.53
N LYS A 118 11.14 20.21 27.98
CA LYS A 118 10.74 19.56 29.24
C LYS A 118 10.90 20.51 30.43
N ARG A 119 12.03 21.20 30.51
CA ARG A 119 12.32 22.18 31.57
C ARG A 119 11.36 23.37 31.52
N GLN A 120 11.13 23.92 30.33
CA GLN A 120 10.22 25.05 30.11
C GLN A 120 8.76 24.66 30.43
N SER A 121 8.36 23.44 30.04
CA SER A 121 7.02 22.90 30.34
C SER A 121 6.81 22.78 31.86
N ALA A 122 7.82 22.36 32.61
CA ALA A 122 7.76 22.30 34.07
C ALA A 122 7.64 23.70 34.69
N GLN A 123 8.35 24.71 34.17
CA GLN A 123 8.21 26.11 34.62
C GLN A 123 6.80 26.65 34.34
N MET A 124 6.25 26.35 33.16
CA MET A 124 4.89 26.74 32.80
C MET A 124 3.85 26.09 33.72
N LEU A 125 3.96 24.78 33.96
CA LEU A 125 3.07 24.07 34.89
C LEU A 125 3.20 24.58 36.33
N LYS A 126 4.40 24.98 36.75
CA LYS A 126 4.61 25.61 38.05
C LYS A 126 3.87 26.95 38.16
N LEU A 127 3.88 27.77 37.11
CA LEU A 127 3.09 29.01 37.06
C LEU A 127 1.59 28.72 37.21
N PHE A 128 1.07 27.70 36.51
CA PHE A 128 -0.32 27.25 36.67
C PHE A 128 -0.63 26.79 38.10
N SER A 129 0.28 26.04 38.72
CA SER A 129 0.16 25.57 40.11
C SER A 129 0.11 26.72 41.10
N GLU A 130 1.01 27.69 40.97
CA GLU A 130 1.08 28.89 41.82
C GLU A 130 -0.21 29.72 41.70
N MET A 131 -0.67 29.99 40.48
CA MET A 131 -1.92 30.72 40.22
C MET A 131 -3.16 29.98 40.77
N LYS A 132 -3.19 28.65 40.66
CA LYS A 132 -4.28 27.83 41.17
C LYS A 132 -4.31 27.86 42.71
N ASN A 133 -3.15 27.77 43.36
CA ASN A 133 -3.03 27.85 44.82
C ASN A 133 -3.44 29.23 45.37
N GLU A 134 -3.07 30.30 44.66
CA GLU A 134 -3.50 31.66 45.00
C GLU A 134 -5.03 31.79 44.89
N LEU A 135 -5.63 31.30 43.80
CA LEU A 135 -7.08 31.29 43.62
C LEU A 135 -7.80 30.47 44.71
N CYS A 136 -7.29 29.30 45.07
CA CYS A 136 -7.82 28.51 46.20
C CYS A 136 -7.78 29.31 47.51
N THR A 137 -6.68 30.02 47.76
CA THR A 137 -6.50 30.80 48.98
C THR A 137 -7.47 31.99 49.02
N GLU A 138 -7.64 32.70 47.91
CA GLU A 138 -8.62 33.80 47.78
C GLU A 138 -10.06 33.31 48.00
N LEU A 139 -10.48 32.23 47.31
CA LEU A 139 -11.80 31.63 47.48
C LEU A 139 -12.05 31.15 48.91
N LYS A 140 -11.04 30.54 49.53
CA LYS A 140 -11.11 30.11 50.93
C LYS A 140 -11.33 31.31 51.86
N ASN A 141 -10.58 32.39 51.65
CA ASN A 141 -10.71 33.61 52.46
C ASN A 141 -12.09 34.26 52.28
N GLU A 142 -12.59 34.39 51.05
CA GLU A 142 -13.93 34.93 50.77
C GLU A 142 -15.03 34.10 51.43
N LEU A 143 -14.96 32.77 51.35
CA LEU A 143 -15.93 31.86 51.98
C LEU A 143 -15.85 31.90 53.51
N LEU A 144 -14.65 32.03 54.08
CA LEU A 144 -14.46 32.19 55.51
C LEU A 144 -15.04 33.51 56.00
N GLU A 145 -14.76 34.62 55.29
CA GLU A 145 -15.28 35.96 55.59
C GLU A 145 -16.82 35.97 55.60
N GLU A 146 -17.45 35.46 54.53
CA GLU A 146 -18.92 35.39 54.42
C GLU A 146 -19.56 34.55 55.55
N LYS A 147 -18.85 33.54 56.04
CA LYS A 147 -19.34 32.66 57.11
C LYS A 147 -19.13 33.26 58.50
N THR A 148 -18.04 33.98 58.73
CA THR A 148 -17.84 34.79 59.95
C THR A 148 -18.88 35.90 60.12
N GLU A 149 -19.33 36.50 59.02
CA GLU A 149 -20.41 37.51 59.07
C GLU A 149 -21.76 36.91 59.47
N LYS A 150 -21.97 35.61 59.23
CA LYS A 150 -23.23 34.89 59.49
C LYS A 150 -23.21 34.07 60.80
N SER A 151 -22.05 33.64 61.30
CA SER A 151 -21.90 32.77 62.48
C SER A 151 -20.44 32.63 62.97
N ASN A 152 -20.22 32.15 64.20
CA ASN A 152 -18.87 31.83 64.70
C ASN A 152 -18.28 30.61 63.97
N VAL A 153 -17.17 30.79 63.24
CA VAL A 153 -16.48 29.73 62.51
C VAL A 153 -15.73 28.81 63.47
N ASN A 154 -16.05 27.52 63.44
CA ASN A 154 -15.35 26.48 64.19
C ASN A 154 -14.40 25.67 63.26
N LYS A 155 -13.59 24.79 63.85
CA LYS A 155 -12.54 24.06 63.10
C LYS A 155 -13.12 23.13 62.03
N GLU A 156 -14.27 22.51 62.29
CA GLU A 156 -15.00 21.67 61.34
C GLU A 156 -15.53 22.46 60.14
N ASP A 157 -15.95 23.70 60.35
CA ASP A 157 -16.41 24.59 59.28
C ASP A 157 -15.29 25.01 58.33
N SER A 158 -14.08 25.23 58.85
CA SER A 158 -12.89 25.47 58.01
C SER A 158 -12.52 24.24 57.19
N GLU A 159 -12.56 23.04 57.77
CA GLU A 159 -12.25 21.79 57.07
C GLU A 159 -13.27 21.49 55.96
N ARG A 160 -14.55 21.80 56.17
CA ARG A 160 -15.59 21.71 55.13
C ARG A 160 -15.38 22.71 54.00
N ILE A 161 -15.02 23.96 54.31
CA ILE A 161 -14.68 24.96 53.27
C ILE A 161 -13.47 24.48 52.47
N ASP A 162 -12.44 23.94 53.13
CA ASP A 162 -11.28 23.36 52.46
C ASP A 162 -11.66 22.21 51.52
N GLN A 163 -12.58 21.33 51.92
CA GLN A 163 -13.09 20.27 51.04
C GLN A 163 -13.83 20.84 49.82
N VAL A 164 -14.74 21.81 50.01
CA VAL A 164 -15.52 22.40 48.91
C VAL A 164 -14.63 23.17 47.93
N VAL A 165 -13.66 23.95 48.43
CA VAL A 165 -12.71 24.69 47.58
C VAL A 165 -11.84 23.72 46.78
N ASN A 166 -11.32 22.68 47.41
CA ASN A 166 -10.48 21.68 46.72
C ASN A 166 -11.27 20.86 45.70
N GLU A 167 -12.54 20.56 45.98
CA GLU A 167 -13.44 19.89 45.02
C GLU A 167 -13.77 20.79 43.83
N PHE A 168 -14.05 22.08 44.08
CA PHE A 168 -14.38 23.06 43.05
C PHE A 168 -13.20 23.38 42.13
N VAL A 169 -11.99 23.48 42.69
CA VAL A 169 -10.78 23.82 41.93
C VAL A 169 -10.15 22.56 41.29
N LYS A 170 -10.65 21.36 41.63
CA LYS A 170 -10.05 20.02 41.37
C LYS A 170 -8.62 19.93 41.93
N LEU A 171 -8.17 18.73 42.29
CA LEU A 171 -6.87 18.47 42.96
C LEU A 171 -5.68 19.29 42.41
N PRO A 172 -4.69 19.64 43.26
CA PRO A 172 -3.62 20.56 42.90
C PRO A 172 -2.84 20.05 41.69
N VAL A 173 -2.55 20.94 40.74
CA VAL A 173 -1.56 20.69 39.69
C VAL A 173 -0.22 20.63 40.40
N SER A 174 0.22 19.43 40.80
CA SER A 174 1.58 19.23 41.27
C SER A 174 2.54 19.63 40.15
N SER A 175 3.61 20.36 40.47
CA SER A 175 4.66 20.62 39.49
C SER A 175 5.36 19.35 39.04
N GLU A 176 5.34 18.30 39.87
CA GLU A 176 5.87 17.00 39.55
C GLU A 176 4.79 16.10 38.94
N PRO A 177 5.10 15.43 37.80
CA PRO A 177 4.16 14.51 37.17
C PRO A 177 3.80 13.37 38.12
N PRO A 178 2.51 12.98 38.20
CA PRO A 178 2.10 11.77 38.92
C PRO A 178 2.88 10.53 38.46
N SER A 179 3.10 9.57 39.35
CA SER A 179 3.74 8.30 38.97
C SER A 179 2.91 7.57 37.90
N PRO A 180 3.54 6.82 36.97
CA PRO A 180 2.81 6.06 35.96
C PRO A 180 1.94 4.99 36.60
N HIS A 181 0.69 4.88 36.16
CA HIS A 181 -0.22 3.82 36.58
C HIS A 181 -1.20 3.48 35.45
N PRO A 182 -1.72 2.24 35.42
CA PRO A 182 -2.78 1.90 34.48
C PRO A 182 -4.00 2.82 34.64
N PRO A 183 -4.66 3.21 33.54
CA PRO A 183 -5.88 4.00 33.59
C PRO A 183 -7.01 3.21 34.25
N SER A 184 -7.87 3.92 35.00
CA SER A 184 -9.00 3.33 35.73
C SER A 184 -10.15 2.88 34.84
N CYS A 185 -10.33 3.50 33.67
CA CYS A 185 -11.37 3.18 32.69
C CYS A 185 -10.83 3.14 31.25
N ARG A 186 -11.60 2.56 30.32
CA ARG A 186 -11.24 2.54 28.89
C ARG A 186 -11.60 3.85 28.19
N LYS A 187 -10.96 4.11 27.04
CA LYS A 187 -11.26 5.23 26.14
C LYS A 187 -12.75 5.34 25.81
N SER A 188 -13.39 4.21 25.52
CA SER A 188 -14.82 4.13 25.19
C SER A 188 -15.76 4.56 26.32
N GLU A 189 -15.29 4.53 27.56
CA GLU A 189 -16.04 4.99 28.74
C GLU A 189 -15.89 6.50 28.96
N ILE A 190 -14.84 7.12 28.40
CA ILE A 190 -14.67 8.59 28.40
C ILE A 190 -15.59 9.21 27.35
N TYR A 191 -15.59 8.67 26.12
CA TYR A 191 -16.51 9.05 25.06
C TYR A 191 -16.74 7.89 24.09
N THR A 192 -17.96 7.77 23.59
CA THR A 192 -18.35 6.66 22.70
C THR A 192 -17.95 6.92 21.24
N ASP A 193 -18.17 8.15 20.75
CA ASP A 193 -17.91 8.50 19.35
C ASP A 193 -17.26 9.89 19.26
N PRO A 194 -16.27 10.11 18.37
CA PRO A 194 -15.59 11.40 18.24
C PRO A 194 -16.51 12.57 17.85
N SER A 195 -17.72 12.30 17.34
CA SER A 195 -18.71 13.34 17.02
C SER A 195 -19.11 14.20 18.23
N VAL A 196 -18.89 13.73 19.46
CA VAL A 196 -19.07 14.56 20.66
C VAL A 196 -18.16 15.80 20.67
N PHE A 197 -17.03 15.73 19.96
CA PHE A 197 -16.07 16.82 19.86
C PHE A 197 -16.28 17.68 18.60
N LYS A 198 -17.36 17.49 17.85
CA LYS A 198 -17.55 18.16 16.56
C LYS A 198 -17.45 19.68 16.65
N ASP A 199 -18.08 20.30 17.64
CA ASP A 199 -18.05 21.75 17.80
C ASP A 199 -16.64 22.27 18.14
N ILE A 200 -15.89 21.50 18.93
CA ILE A 200 -14.48 21.79 19.25
C ILE A 200 -13.62 21.65 18.01
N ASP A 201 -13.79 20.55 17.27
CA ASP A 201 -13.04 20.29 16.04
C ASP A 201 -13.31 21.37 14.99
N ASP A 202 -14.57 21.78 14.81
CA ASP A 202 -14.97 22.84 13.87
C ASP A 202 -14.39 24.21 14.28
N HIS A 203 -14.32 24.50 15.58
CA HIS A 203 -13.67 25.71 16.11
C HIS A 203 -12.16 25.69 15.87
N VAL A 204 -11.50 24.57 16.16
CA VAL A 204 -10.06 24.36 15.95
C VAL A 204 -9.68 24.51 14.47
N ILE A 205 -10.50 23.97 13.57
CA ILE A 205 -10.27 24.10 12.12
C ILE A 205 -10.28 25.58 11.71
N LYS A 206 -11.22 26.39 12.20
CA LYS A 206 -11.24 27.84 11.92
C LYS A 206 -9.98 28.55 12.43
N ILE A 207 -9.51 28.20 13.63
CA ILE A 207 -8.27 28.77 14.19
C ILE A 207 -7.04 28.34 13.39
N SER A 208 -7.05 27.14 12.82
CA SER A 208 -5.91 26.63 12.03
C SER A 208 -5.67 27.41 10.73
N GLU A 209 -6.68 28.17 10.27
CA GLU A 209 -6.57 29.04 9.09
C GLU A 209 -5.92 30.41 9.40
N THR A 210 -5.81 30.78 10.69
CA THR A 210 -5.17 32.04 11.12
C THR A 210 -3.73 31.83 11.57
N ASN A 211 -2.89 32.86 11.44
CA ASN A 211 -1.50 32.84 11.88
C ASN A 211 -1.38 33.41 13.30
N GLN A 212 -0.93 32.58 14.24
CA GLN A 212 -0.80 32.92 15.66
C GLN A 212 0.66 33.21 15.99
N GLY A 213 0.91 34.37 16.62
CA GLY A 213 2.27 34.83 16.93
C GLY A 213 2.91 34.17 18.16
N THR A 214 2.13 33.63 19.09
CA THR A 214 2.64 33.04 20.35
C THR A 214 1.89 31.75 20.71
N TYR A 215 2.52 30.88 21.51
CA TYR A 215 1.87 29.69 22.08
C TYR A 215 0.75 30.11 23.03
N THR A 216 0.94 31.18 23.81
CA THR A 216 -0.10 31.71 24.70
C THR A 216 -1.35 32.13 23.93
N ASP A 217 -1.18 32.90 22.84
CA ASP A 217 -2.33 33.36 22.05
C ASP A 217 -3.03 32.17 21.36
N LEU A 218 -2.27 31.20 20.86
CA LEU A 218 -2.84 29.98 20.28
C LEU A 218 -3.68 29.22 21.31
N ILE A 219 -3.12 28.91 22.49
CA ILE A 219 -3.84 28.16 23.52
C ILE A 219 -5.04 28.95 24.04
N ARG A 220 -4.93 30.27 24.18
CA ARG A 220 -6.05 31.13 24.56
C ARG A 220 -7.21 30.99 23.58
N LEU A 221 -6.95 31.03 22.27
CA LEU A 221 -7.97 30.87 21.23
C LEU A 221 -8.55 29.45 21.20
N LEU A 222 -7.70 28.42 21.32
CA LEU A 222 -8.13 27.02 21.29
C LEU A 222 -8.98 26.66 22.52
N THR A 223 -8.69 27.25 23.68
CA THR A 223 -9.30 26.86 24.97
C THR A 223 -10.28 27.88 25.53
N GLU A 224 -10.66 28.92 24.76
CA GLU A 224 -11.45 30.06 25.24
C GLU A 224 -12.73 29.62 26.00
N HIS A 225 -13.46 28.65 25.45
CA HIS A 225 -14.72 28.16 26.00
C HIS A 225 -14.64 26.76 26.61
N LEU A 226 -13.43 26.18 26.73
CA LEU A 226 -13.24 24.80 27.18
C LEU A 226 -13.03 24.74 28.69
N GLN A 227 -13.73 23.82 29.35
CA GLN A 227 -13.70 23.72 30.81
C GLN A 227 -12.93 22.49 31.29
N SER A 228 -13.09 21.36 30.61
CA SER A 228 -12.45 20.10 30.99
C SER A 228 -11.05 19.94 30.43
N GLU A 229 -10.24 19.10 31.10
CA GLU A 229 -8.91 18.71 30.61
C GLU A 229 -9.01 17.94 29.29
N LEU A 230 -10.02 17.08 29.16
CA LEU A 230 -10.32 16.32 27.96
C LEU A 230 -10.57 17.22 26.73
N GLU A 231 -11.42 18.23 26.86
CA GLU A 231 -11.73 19.17 25.78
C GLU A 231 -10.48 19.94 25.33
N LYS A 232 -9.68 20.43 26.28
CA LYS A 232 -8.41 21.12 25.98
C LYS A 232 -7.42 20.20 25.28
N ALA A 233 -7.24 18.97 25.78
CA ALA A 233 -6.40 17.96 25.16
C ALA A 233 -6.87 17.65 23.73
N ARG A 234 -8.19 17.54 23.52
CA ARG A 234 -8.81 17.34 22.21
C ARG A 234 -8.50 18.50 21.27
N ALA A 235 -8.68 19.74 21.71
CA ALA A 235 -8.43 20.92 20.89
C ALA A 235 -6.96 21.00 20.45
N ILE A 236 -6.02 20.74 21.36
CA ILE A 236 -4.58 20.73 21.06
C ILE A 236 -4.23 19.59 20.10
N TYR A 237 -4.68 18.36 20.38
CA TYR A 237 -4.44 17.21 19.50
C TYR A 237 -5.01 17.47 18.11
N ARG A 238 -6.26 17.96 18.03
CA ARG A 238 -6.91 18.25 16.77
C ARG A 238 -6.17 19.33 16.00
N TRP A 239 -5.75 20.41 16.66
CA TRP A 239 -5.00 21.49 16.03
C TRP A 239 -3.74 20.93 15.36
N ILE A 240 -2.91 20.18 16.09
CA ILE A 240 -1.71 19.54 15.54
C ILE A 240 -2.05 18.64 14.35
N THR A 241 -3.09 17.82 14.45
CA THR A 241 -3.44 16.87 13.38
C THR A 241 -4.08 17.52 12.15
N VAL A 242 -4.60 18.75 12.23
CA VAL A 242 -5.13 19.45 11.05
C VAL A 242 -4.00 20.12 10.25
N MET A 243 -2.87 20.44 10.88
CA MET A 243 -1.77 21.13 10.22
C MET A 243 -1.02 20.21 9.24
N ASP A 244 -1.40 20.25 7.95
CA ASP A 244 -0.77 19.42 6.93
C ASP A 244 0.61 19.93 6.50
N LEU A 245 1.65 19.40 7.13
CA LEU A 245 3.04 19.71 6.78
C LEU A 245 3.41 19.32 5.33
N ASN A 246 2.68 18.42 4.67
CA ASN A 246 2.97 18.05 3.28
C ASN A 246 2.51 19.13 2.30
N VAL A 247 1.42 19.84 2.63
CA VAL A 247 0.84 20.91 1.80
C VAL A 247 1.37 22.28 2.18
N MET A 248 1.60 22.53 3.47
CA MET A 248 2.05 23.83 3.97
C MET A 248 3.37 24.24 3.35
N GLN A 249 3.39 25.40 2.71
CA GLN A 249 4.63 26.06 2.30
C GLN A 249 4.99 27.06 3.38
N PHE A 250 6.22 26.97 3.86
CA PHE A 250 6.76 27.89 4.85
C PHE A 250 7.69 28.84 4.10
N ASP A 251 7.44 30.15 4.22
CA ASP A 251 8.35 31.16 3.72
C ASP A 251 9.69 31.07 4.47
N ASP A 252 10.78 31.50 3.83
CA ASP A 252 12.11 31.48 4.44
C ASP A 252 12.22 32.44 5.65
N ILE A 253 11.26 33.38 5.78
CA ILE A 253 11.17 34.44 6.80
C ILE A 253 10.14 34.08 7.90
N VAL A 254 9.72 32.82 8.03
CA VAL A 254 8.89 32.43 9.17
C VAL A 254 9.75 32.52 10.43
N ASP A 255 9.29 33.33 11.38
CA ASP A 255 9.87 33.41 12.71
C ASP A 255 9.79 32.02 13.37
N ASN A 256 10.95 31.47 13.71
CA ASN A 256 11.09 30.11 14.22
C ASN A 256 10.39 29.95 15.58
N ASP A 257 10.09 31.06 16.25
CA ASP A 257 9.58 31.10 17.61
C ASP A 257 8.05 31.07 17.70
N THR A 258 7.38 31.05 16.55
CA THR A 258 5.91 30.93 16.47
C THR A 258 5.49 29.45 16.44
N PRO A 259 4.22 29.13 16.77
CA PRO A 259 3.65 27.80 16.49
C PRO A 259 3.87 27.32 15.04
N LEU A 260 3.87 28.25 14.07
CA LEU A 260 4.23 27.98 12.67
C LEU A 260 5.72 27.71 12.46
N GLY A 261 6.58 28.35 13.24
CA GLY A 261 8.03 28.08 13.32
C GLY A 261 8.35 26.66 13.80
N ILE A 262 7.65 26.16 14.84
CA ILE A 262 7.79 24.74 15.24
C ILE A 262 7.27 23.80 14.16
N LEU A 263 6.12 24.07 13.57
CA LEU A 263 5.58 23.22 12.49
C LEU A 263 6.54 23.17 11.29
N ARG A 264 7.20 24.30 10.96
CA ARG A 264 8.31 24.36 10.02
C ARG A 264 9.46 23.47 10.49
N GLY A 265 9.84 23.56 11.75
CA GLY A 265 10.86 22.72 12.37
C GLY A 265 10.54 21.23 12.26
N ILE A 266 9.29 20.81 12.47
CA ILE A 266 8.85 19.42 12.33
C ILE A 266 8.97 18.98 10.87
N LYS A 267 8.57 19.83 9.92
CA LYS A 267 8.69 19.54 8.48
C LYS A 267 10.14 19.32 8.05
N TYR A 268 11.08 20.10 8.58
CA TYR A 268 12.51 20.00 8.24
C TYR A 268 13.31 19.10 9.21
N GLY A 269 12.64 18.52 10.20
CA GLY A 269 13.17 17.53 11.13
C GLY A 269 14.08 18.09 12.22
N THR A 270 13.94 19.36 12.59
CA THR A 270 14.59 19.94 13.79
C THR A 270 13.74 19.79 15.04
N GLU A 271 12.41 19.77 14.86
CA GLU A 271 11.42 19.60 15.93
C GLU A 271 10.63 18.30 15.77
N THR A 272 9.88 17.92 16.79
CA THR A 272 9.03 16.72 16.74
C THR A 272 7.62 16.98 17.25
N TYR A 273 6.66 16.19 16.76
CA TYR A 273 5.27 16.27 17.18
C TYR A 273 5.07 16.07 18.69
N HIS A 274 5.85 15.19 19.32
CA HIS A 274 5.69 14.88 20.75
C HIS A 274 6.22 16.02 21.64
N VAL A 275 7.25 16.73 21.19
CA VAL A 275 7.76 17.94 21.85
C VAL A 275 6.73 19.06 21.73
N LEU A 276 6.18 19.29 20.53
CA LEU A 276 5.12 20.29 20.30
C LEU A 276 3.88 20.01 21.15
N PHE A 277 3.38 18.77 21.16
CA PHE A 277 2.19 18.40 21.94
C PHE A 277 2.41 18.64 23.44
N MET A 278 3.56 18.21 23.97
CA MET A 278 3.91 18.45 25.38
C MET A 278 4.02 19.93 25.71
N ARG A 279 4.66 20.73 24.83
CA ARG A 279 4.75 22.19 24.99
C ARG A 279 3.35 22.81 25.06
N LEU A 280 2.49 22.54 24.07
CA LEU A 280 1.12 23.07 24.04
C LEU A 280 0.27 22.63 25.23
N CYS A 281 0.42 21.38 25.69
CA CYS A 281 -0.23 20.89 26.90
C CYS A 281 0.19 21.70 28.13
N SER A 282 1.48 22.01 28.29
CA SER A 282 1.96 22.81 29.42
C SER A 282 1.37 24.23 29.43
N TYR A 283 1.19 24.84 28.25
CA TYR A 283 0.53 26.14 28.12
C TYR A 283 -0.98 26.09 28.40
N ALA A 284 -1.61 24.93 28.31
CA ALA A 284 -3.01 24.73 28.70
C ALA A 284 -3.19 24.27 30.16
N GLY A 285 -2.07 24.13 30.91
CA GLY A 285 -2.06 23.64 32.28
C GLY A 285 -2.26 22.12 32.40
N LEU A 286 -1.95 21.36 31.34
CA LEU A 286 -2.12 19.91 31.30
C LEU A 286 -0.79 19.19 31.50
N GLN A 287 -0.76 18.22 32.42
CA GLN A 287 0.42 17.39 32.62
C GLN A 287 0.62 16.46 31.42
N CYS A 288 1.76 16.56 30.77
CA CYS A 288 2.12 15.74 29.62
C CYS A 288 3.59 15.34 29.74
N VAL A 289 3.89 14.08 29.44
CA VAL A 289 5.25 13.55 29.44
C VAL A 289 5.61 12.97 28.09
N GLU A 290 6.90 12.88 27.82
CA GLU A 290 7.46 12.19 26.67
C GLU A 290 7.91 10.79 27.07
N ILE A 291 7.49 9.77 26.31
CA ILE A 291 7.87 8.38 26.50
C ILE A 291 8.74 7.94 25.31
N LYS A 292 9.94 7.48 25.61
CA LYS A 292 10.87 6.92 24.61
C LYS A 292 10.78 5.40 24.61
N GLY A 293 10.90 4.79 23.43
CA GLY A 293 10.80 3.35 23.27
C GLY A 293 11.07 2.87 21.86
N HIS A 294 10.58 1.68 21.55
CA HIS A 294 10.57 1.10 20.22
C HIS A 294 9.15 1.06 19.65
N SER A 295 9.03 1.05 18.33
CA SER A 295 7.73 0.84 17.67
C SER A 295 7.82 -0.07 16.46
N LYS A 296 6.77 -0.83 16.16
CA LYS A 296 6.66 -1.61 14.92
C LYS A 296 6.38 -0.69 13.73
N SER A 297 7.33 0.16 13.39
CA SER A 297 7.23 1.24 12.40
C SER A 297 7.72 0.81 11.00
N VAL A 298 8.04 1.78 10.13
CA VAL A 298 8.49 1.51 8.76
C VAL A 298 9.75 0.65 8.78
N GLY A 299 9.74 -0.45 8.01
CA GLY A 299 10.85 -1.39 7.94
C GLY A 299 10.78 -2.54 8.95
N TYR A 300 9.87 -2.49 9.93
CA TYR A 300 9.61 -3.64 10.80
C TYR A 300 8.79 -4.69 10.05
N GLU A 301 9.22 -5.94 10.13
CA GLU A 301 8.54 -7.11 9.60
C GLU A 301 8.26 -8.10 10.75
N PRO A 302 7.11 -8.80 10.76
CA PRO A 302 6.81 -9.76 11.82
C PRO A 302 7.93 -10.80 12.01
N GLY A 303 8.31 -11.04 13.26
CA GLY A 303 9.41 -11.94 13.62
C GLY A 303 10.81 -11.32 13.50
N MET A 304 10.93 -10.03 13.19
CA MET A 304 12.18 -9.29 13.41
C MET A 304 12.43 -9.06 14.89
N LYS A 305 13.70 -9.12 15.28
CA LYS A 305 14.17 -8.72 16.60
C LYS A 305 14.43 -7.22 16.64
N ILE A 306 14.07 -6.62 17.77
CA ILE A 306 14.29 -5.22 18.05
C ILE A 306 15.61 -5.11 18.81
N LEU A 307 16.48 -4.26 18.29
CA LEU A 307 17.78 -3.95 18.86
C LEU A 307 17.76 -2.50 19.35
N PRO A 308 18.60 -2.13 20.33
CA PRO A 308 18.61 -0.78 20.89
C PRO A 308 18.69 0.34 19.85
N GLU A 309 19.43 0.11 18.76
CA GLU A 309 19.68 1.07 17.69
C GLU A 309 18.58 1.17 16.62
N ASN A 310 17.61 0.24 16.60
CA ASN A 310 16.59 0.20 15.55
C ASN A 310 15.18 0.48 16.10
N PHE A 311 14.31 0.96 15.20
CA PHE A 311 12.90 1.20 15.49
C PHE A 311 12.60 2.13 16.67
N GLN A 312 13.56 2.95 17.07
CA GLN A 312 13.42 3.94 18.13
C GLN A 312 12.30 4.92 17.78
N ASN A 313 11.46 5.23 18.76
CA ASN A 313 10.34 6.14 18.59
C ASN A 313 9.96 6.77 19.93
N THR A 314 9.21 7.86 19.84
CA THR A 314 8.80 8.66 20.98
C THR A 314 7.35 9.08 20.84
N TRP A 315 6.59 9.02 21.92
CA TRP A 315 5.19 9.42 22.01
C TRP A 315 4.93 10.14 23.33
N ASN A 316 3.66 10.50 23.60
CA ASN A 316 3.30 11.18 24.82
C ASN A 316 2.35 10.35 25.68
N ALA A 317 2.36 10.61 26.98
CA ALA A 317 1.22 10.37 27.84
C ALA A 317 0.75 11.69 28.45
N ILE A 318 -0.57 11.89 28.48
CA ILE A 318 -1.22 13.06 29.06
C ILE A 318 -2.05 12.61 30.27
N TYR A 319 -2.01 13.38 31.35
CA TYR A 319 -2.80 13.11 32.55
C TYR A 319 -4.14 13.84 32.44
N ILE A 320 -5.25 13.11 32.48
CA ILE A 320 -6.60 13.64 32.33
C ILE A 320 -7.48 13.00 33.39
N ASP A 321 -8.15 13.82 34.21
CA ASP A 321 -9.13 13.42 35.23
C ASP A 321 -8.64 12.27 36.13
N GLY A 322 -7.34 12.28 36.49
CA GLY A 322 -6.74 11.31 37.40
C GLY A 322 -6.03 10.12 36.74
N ASP A 323 -6.03 10.02 35.40
CA ASP A 323 -5.43 8.90 34.68
C ASP A 323 -4.44 9.33 33.59
N TRP A 324 -3.37 8.54 33.42
CA TRP A 324 -2.48 8.65 32.28
C TRP A 324 -3.10 8.05 31.01
N ARG A 325 -3.05 8.81 29.91
CA ARG A 325 -3.59 8.43 28.59
C ARG A 325 -2.56 8.57 27.49
N LEU A 326 -2.45 7.58 26.62
CA LEU A 326 -1.43 7.53 25.57
C LEU A 326 -1.86 8.31 24.33
N VAL A 327 -0.96 9.16 23.81
CA VAL A 327 -1.19 10.00 22.64
C VAL A 327 -0.02 9.90 21.67
N GLN A 328 -0.30 9.72 20.39
CA GLN A 328 0.73 9.71 19.34
C GLN A 328 0.34 10.62 18.16
N CYS A 329 0.68 11.90 18.27
CA CYS A 329 0.36 12.92 17.28
C CYS A 329 0.98 12.65 15.89
N ASN A 330 2.19 12.07 15.81
CA ASN A 330 2.83 11.83 14.50
C ASN A 330 2.06 10.80 13.68
N TRP A 331 1.45 9.79 14.32
CA TRP A 331 0.64 8.79 13.64
C TRP A 331 -0.79 9.28 13.43
N GLY A 332 -1.34 10.04 14.38
CA GLY A 332 -2.63 10.71 14.24
C GLY A 332 -2.68 11.72 13.08
N ALA A 333 -1.61 12.48 12.89
CA ALA A 333 -1.46 13.47 11.81
C ALA A 333 -1.02 12.83 10.48
N ARG A 334 -0.53 11.59 10.50
CA ARG A 334 -0.09 10.91 9.28
C ARG A 334 -1.30 10.49 8.45
N HIS A 335 -1.45 11.13 7.30
CA HIS A 335 -2.07 10.45 6.17
C HIS A 335 -1.31 9.15 5.90
N LEU A 336 -2.04 8.02 5.86
CA LEU A 336 -1.55 6.76 5.30
C LEU A 336 -1.40 6.92 3.79
N VAL A 337 -0.42 7.72 3.36
CA VAL A 337 0.03 7.81 1.97
C VAL A 337 1.02 6.67 1.75
N LEU A 338 0.52 5.52 1.31
CA LEU A 338 1.35 4.64 0.49
C LEU A 338 1.56 5.36 -0.85
N ASN A 339 2.62 6.16 -0.91
CA ASN A 339 3.06 6.83 -2.11
C ASN A 339 3.53 5.80 -3.15
N LYS A 340 2.66 5.50 -4.13
CA LYS A 340 3.05 5.36 -5.52
C LYS A 340 1.96 6.05 -6.33
N ASP A 341 2.18 7.33 -6.62
CA ASP A 341 1.77 8.02 -7.85
C ASP A 341 2.11 9.51 -7.69
N LYS A 342 3.40 9.83 -7.80
CA LYS A 342 3.80 11.15 -8.26
C LYS A 342 3.56 11.17 -9.76
N MET A 343 2.42 11.66 -10.21
CA MET A 343 2.20 12.40 -11.47
C MET A 343 0.68 12.57 -11.67
N GLN A 344 0.07 13.53 -11.00
CA GLN A 344 -1.06 14.29 -11.57
C GLN A 344 -1.35 15.50 -10.67
N GLU A 345 -0.92 16.65 -11.16
CA GLU A 345 -1.28 17.95 -10.62
C GLU A 345 -2.57 18.45 -11.26
N LYS A 346 -3.34 19.17 -10.43
CA LYS A 346 -4.26 20.29 -10.69
C LYS A 346 -5.78 20.03 -10.67
N ASN A 347 -6.35 20.79 -9.72
CA ASN A 347 -7.69 21.35 -9.66
C ASN A 347 -8.83 20.38 -9.31
N ASN A 348 -8.91 20.05 -8.02
CA ASN A 348 -10.20 19.94 -7.34
C ASN A 348 -10.03 20.38 -5.88
N ARG A 349 -10.38 21.64 -5.58
CA ARG A 349 -10.37 22.22 -4.22
C ARG A 349 -11.68 21.99 -3.47
N ASP A 350 -12.48 21.03 -3.89
CA ASP A 350 -13.71 20.66 -3.20
C ASP A 350 -13.53 19.26 -2.57
N HIS A 351 -13.46 19.23 -1.24
CA HIS A 351 -13.39 18.07 -0.34
C HIS A 351 -12.06 17.34 -0.15
N ILE A 352 -10.98 18.06 0.22
CA ILE A 352 -9.91 17.44 1.02
C ILE A 352 -10.43 17.28 2.46
N ARG A 353 -11.24 16.24 2.73
CA ARG A 353 -11.55 15.84 4.11
C ARG A 353 -10.29 15.23 4.72
N TYR A 354 -9.54 16.05 5.43
CA TYR A 354 -8.40 15.64 6.25
C TYR A 354 -8.89 14.68 7.35
N GLN A 355 -8.82 13.37 7.09
CA GLN A 355 -9.17 12.36 8.08
C GLN A 355 -7.90 12.00 8.87
N TYR A 356 -7.79 12.60 10.05
CA TYR A 356 -6.82 12.21 11.09
C TYR A 356 -7.17 10.80 11.60
N ASP A 357 -6.19 10.14 12.22
CA ASP A 357 -6.42 8.83 12.84
C ASP A 357 -6.73 8.99 14.33
N GLU A 358 -8.02 8.84 14.65
CA GLU A 358 -8.57 8.93 16.01
C GLU A 358 -8.00 7.88 16.96
N HIS A 359 -7.52 6.74 16.45
CA HIS A 359 -6.99 5.66 17.29
C HIS A 359 -5.88 6.17 18.21
N TYR A 360 -5.01 7.06 17.72
CA TYR A 360 -3.84 7.57 18.45
C TYR A 360 -4.13 8.72 19.44
N PHE A 361 -5.39 9.06 19.68
CA PHE A 361 -5.81 9.97 20.75
C PHE A 361 -6.37 9.18 21.92
N LEU A 362 -5.74 9.26 23.09
CA LEU A 362 -6.14 8.56 24.32
C LEU A 362 -6.27 7.03 24.14
N THR A 363 -5.36 6.43 23.38
CA THR A 363 -5.38 5.00 23.04
C THR A 363 -5.33 4.15 24.31
N ASP A 364 -6.15 3.09 24.37
CA ASP A 364 -6.09 2.15 25.48
C ASP A 364 -4.72 1.42 25.50
N PRO A 365 -4.09 1.22 26.68
CA PRO A 365 -2.76 0.61 26.76
C PRO A 365 -2.64 -0.79 26.13
N ASP A 366 -3.69 -1.62 26.19
CA ASP A 366 -3.73 -2.97 25.61
C ASP A 366 -3.77 -2.97 24.07
N GLU A 367 -4.27 -1.90 23.47
CA GLU A 367 -4.20 -1.67 22.03
C GLU A 367 -2.87 -1.01 21.64
N PHE A 368 -2.43 0.01 22.38
CA PHE A 368 -1.23 0.78 22.08
C PHE A 368 0.05 -0.07 22.15
N ILE A 369 0.14 -0.98 23.12
CA ILE A 369 1.27 -1.91 23.28
C ILE A 369 1.45 -2.84 22.07
N GLN A 370 0.46 -2.99 21.18
CA GLN A 370 0.61 -3.81 19.98
C GLN A 370 1.60 -3.19 18.99
N GLU A 371 1.77 -1.86 19.05
CA GLU A 371 2.64 -1.09 18.16
C GLU A 371 3.83 -0.41 18.85
N PHE A 372 3.71 -0.02 20.12
CA PHE A 372 4.70 0.79 20.84
C PHE A 372 5.14 0.12 22.15
N TYR A 373 6.44 -0.05 22.34
CA TYR A 373 7.03 -0.66 23.54
C TYR A 373 7.99 0.35 24.22
N PRO A 374 7.68 0.86 25.42
CA PRO A 374 8.51 1.84 26.11
C PRO A 374 9.81 1.23 26.65
N TYR A 375 10.85 2.05 26.80
CA TYR A 375 12.08 1.64 27.50
C TYR A 375 11.80 1.34 28.98
N ASP A 376 11.02 2.20 29.62
CA ASP A 376 10.60 2.06 31.00
C ASP A 376 9.29 1.28 31.09
N GLN A 377 9.31 0.15 31.78
CA GLN A 377 8.20 -0.80 31.80
C GLN A 377 6.91 -0.24 32.45
N GLU A 378 7.02 0.71 33.37
CA GLU A 378 5.89 1.37 34.03
C GLU A 378 5.04 2.18 33.04
N TRP A 379 5.67 2.73 31.99
CA TRP A 379 5.01 3.49 30.93
C TRP A 379 4.25 2.61 29.92
N GLN A 380 4.21 1.29 30.12
CA GLN A 380 3.26 0.45 29.40
C GLN A 380 1.83 0.73 29.85
N LEU A 381 1.63 1.25 31.07
CA LEU A 381 0.32 1.50 31.68
C LEU A 381 -0.61 0.27 31.67
N LEU A 382 -0.03 -0.93 31.57
CA LEU A 382 -0.74 -2.19 31.62
C LEU A 382 -0.82 -2.67 33.07
N GLN A 383 -1.98 -3.25 33.43
CA GLN A 383 -2.14 -3.96 34.70
C GLN A 383 -1.10 -5.10 34.86
N LYS A 384 -0.72 -5.73 33.75
CA LYS A 384 0.33 -6.76 33.69
C LYS A 384 1.29 -6.41 32.56
N PRO A 385 2.40 -5.70 32.86
CA PRO A 385 3.39 -5.35 31.86
C PRO A 385 4.00 -6.58 31.17
N ILE A 386 4.35 -6.45 29.90
CA ILE A 386 4.94 -7.49 29.06
C ILE A 386 6.44 -7.25 28.86
N SER A 387 7.18 -8.32 28.53
CA SER A 387 8.57 -8.22 28.09
C SER A 387 8.70 -7.83 26.62
N LEU A 388 9.88 -7.34 26.23
CA LEU A 388 10.22 -7.07 24.83
C LEU A 388 10.05 -8.33 23.95
N GLU A 389 10.43 -9.50 24.46
CA GLU A 389 10.26 -10.77 23.74
C GLU A 389 8.77 -11.06 23.43
N ASN A 390 7.89 -10.81 24.40
CA ASN A 390 6.45 -10.97 24.19
C ASN A 390 5.93 -9.95 23.17
N PHE A 391 6.39 -8.69 23.22
CA PHE A 391 6.05 -7.66 22.24
C PHE A 391 6.45 -8.03 20.80
N GLU A 392 7.66 -8.58 20.61
CA GLU A 392 8.14 -9.08 19.31
C GLU A 392 7.34 -10.30 18.81
N ALA A 393 6.87 -11.13 19.74
CA ALA A 393 6.03 -12.28 19.45
C ALA A 393 4.56 -11.89 19.16
N MET A 394 4.11 -10.69 19.51
CA MET A 394 2.77 -10.21 19.19
C MET A 394 2.61 -9.90 17.70
N PRO A 395 1.42 -10.15 17.11
CA PRO A 395 1.12 -9.80 15.73
C PRO A 395 1.44 -8.35 15.40
N PHE A 396 1.67 -8.07 14.12
CA PHE A 396 1.72 -6.70 13.64
C PHE A 396 0.30 -6.27 13.32
N VAL A 397 -0.22 -5.30 14.06
CA VAL A 397 -1.59 -4.79 13.96
C VAL A 397 -1.53 -3.28 13.79
N ARG A 398 -2.44 -2.71 13.00
CA ARG A 398 -2.57 -1.26 12.76
C ARG A 398 -3.89 -0.72 13.30
N SER A 399 -3.97 0.59 13.46
CA SER A 399 -5.17 1.34 13.89
C SER A 399 -6.49 0.88 13.25
N ILE A 400 -6.51 0.50 11.97
CA ILE A 400 -7.70 0.01 11.27
C ILE A 400 -8.30 -1.26 11.88
N PHE A 401 -7.47 -2.11 12.47
CA PHE A 401 -7.93 -3.28 13.21
C PHE A 401 -8.84 -2.88 14.38
N PHE A 402 -8.38 -1.90 15.18
CA PHE A 402 -9.09 -1.41 16.35
C PHE A 402 -10.26 -0.49 15.98
N HIS A 403 -10.10 0.35 14.96
CA HIS A 403 -11.15 1.26 14.47
C HIS A 403 -12.41 0.52 13.98
N HIS A 404 -12.24 -0.68 13.44
CA HIS A 404 -13.36 -1.55 13.06
C HIS A 404 -13.67 -2.64 14.09
N HIS A 405 -13.14 -2.50 15.32
CA HIS A 405 -13.33 -3.42 16.44
C HIS A 405 -13.10 -4.90 16.07
N MET A 406 -12.17 -5.16 15.15
CA MET A 406 -11.80 -6.51 14.75
C MET A 406 -11.08 -7.22 15.91
N LYS A 407 -11.26 -8.54 15.98
CA LYS A 407 -10.60 -9.38 16.99
C LYS A 407 -10.08 -10.65 16.35
N PHE A 408 -8.93 -11.13 16.79
CA PHE A 408 -8.50 -12.47 16.40
C PHE A 408 -9.33 -13.53 17.14
N GLU A 409 -9.65 -14.63 16.47
CA GLU A 409 -10.41 -15.73 17.11
C GLU A 409 -9.60 -16.46 18.20
N LYS A 410 -8.27 -16.37 18.12
CA LYS A 410 -7.34 -16.89 19.12
C LYS A 410 -6.13 -15.96 19.27
N ALA A 411 -5.37 -16.14 20.33
CA ALA A 411 -4.08 -15.47 20.48
C ALA A 411 -3.10 -16.01 19.43
N TYR A 412 -2.77 -15.17 18.44
CA TYR A 412 -1.75 -15.49 17.43
C TYR A 412 -0.38 -14.93 17.84
N LYS A 413 0.68 -15.62 17.41
CA LYS A 413 2.03 -15.07 17.38
C LYS A 413 2.29 -14.38 16.03
N SER A 414 3.26 -13.48 15.98
CA SER A 414 3.71 -12.77 14.77
C SER A 414 4.21 -13.72 13.67
N VAL A 415 4.69 -14.90 14.07
CA VAL A 415 5.15 -15.97 13.18
C VAL A 415 4.19 -17.16 13.25
N LEU A 416 3.62 -17.53 12.11
CA LEU A 416 2.76 -18.70 11.93
C LEU A 416 3.55 -19.80 11.23
N TYR A 417 3.45 -21.03 11.73
CA TYR A 417 4.07 -22.19 11.12
C TYR A 417 3.04 -22.98 10.32
N THR A 418 3.44 -23.44 9.14
CA THR A 418 2.60 -24.32 8.32
C THR A 418 2.62 -25.74 8.84
N ASN A 419 1.57 -26.49 8.53
CA ASN A 419 1.55 -27.94 8.65
C ASN A 419 2.46 -28.60 7.58
N ASN A 420 2.54 -29.94 7.62
CA ASN A 420 3.31 -30.74 6.66
C ASN A 420 2.79 -30.69 5.21
N LYS A 421 1.62 -30.10 4.97
CA LYS A 421 1.11 -29.83 3.62
C LYS A 421 1.40 -28.38 3.19
N GLY A 422 2.12 -27.60 3.99
CA GLY A 422 2.42 -26.19 3.68
C GLY A 422 1.24 -25.24 3.91
N GLY A 423 0.22 -25.62 4.69
CA GLY A 423 -0.96 -24.80 4.99
C GLY A 423 -1.01 -24.29 6.44
N THR A 424 -1.61 -23.11 6.66
CA THR A 424 -1.94 -22.52 7.96
C THR A 424 -3.18 -21.61 7.85
N ASP A 425 -3.84 -21.28 8.95
CA ASP A 425 -5.05 -20.46 8.96
C ASP A 425 -4.90 -19.20 9.83
N LEU A 426 -5.50 -18.11 9.36
CA LEU A 426 -5.66 -16.87 10.11
C LEU A 426 -7.13 -16.46 10.09
N LYS A 427 -7.70 -16.19 11.28
CA LYS A 427 -9.11 -15.90 11.46
C LYS A 427 -9.32 -14.60 12.21
N ILE A 428 -10.09 -13.70 11.59
CA ILE A 428 -10.40 -12.37 12.11
C ILE A 428 -11.91 -12.26 12.25
N ARG A 429 -12.39 -12.11 13.48
CA ARG A 429 -13.78 -11.83 13.80
C ARG A 429 -14.05 -10.34 13.62
N VAL A 430 -15.16 -10.06 12.96
CA VAL A 430 -15.69 -8.71 12.68
C VAL A 430 -16.96 -8.53 13.52
N PRO A 431 -17.27 -7.31 13.98
CA PRO A 431 -18.57 -7.00 14.58
C PRO A 431 -19.75 -7.30 13.63
N GLU A 432 -20.89 -7.69 14.20
CA GLU A 432 -22.12 -8.04 13.45
C GLU A 432 -22.60 -6.89 12.54
N ASP A 433 -22.52 -5.65 13.02
CA ASP A 433 -22.94 -4.45 12.29
C ASP A 433 -22.04 -4.12 11.09
N LEU A 434 -20.80 -4.62 11.07
CA LEU A 434 -19.82 -4.36 10.02
C LEU A 434 -19.65 -5.52 9.03
N GLU A 435 -20.26 -6.68 9.28
CA GLU A 435 -20.08 -7.90 8.47
C GLU A 435 -20.34 -7.68 6.97
N ASP A 436 -21.43 -6.96 6.66
CA ASP A 436 -21.85 -6.68 5.28
C ASP A 436 -21.25 -5.38 4.73
N SER A 437 -20.42 -4.69 5.50
CA SER A 437 -19.81 -3.43 5.08
C SER A 437 -18.30 -3.52 4.93
N LEU A 438 -17.63 -4.49 5.59
CA LEU A 438 -16.18 -4.61 5.55
C LEU A 438 -15.71 -5.59 4.47
N LEU A 439 -14.80 -5.14 3.62
CA LEU A 439 -14.14 -5.95 2.59
C LEU A 439 -12.69 -6.19 2.97
N PHE A 440 -12.23 -7.41 2.74
CA PHE A 440 -10.84 -7.81 2.98
C PHE A 440 -10.08 -8.01 1.67
N PHE A 441 -8.83 -7.57 1.69
CA PHE A 441 -7.85 -7.81 0.64
C PHE A 441 -6.58 -8.35 1.30
N TYR A 442 -5.79 -9.10 0.56
CA TYR A 442 -4.56 -9.67 1.09
C TYR A 442 -3.43 -9.63 0.06
N GLN A 443 -2.21 -9.64 0.56
CA GLN A 443 -1.01 -9.76 -0.23
C GLN A 443 -0.05 -10.76 0.44
N LEU A 444 0.12 -11.92 -0.18
CA LEU A 444 1.17 -12.88 0.14
C LEU A 444 2.42 -12.59 -0.69
N ARG A 445 3.61 -12.57 -0.06
CA ARG A 445 4.90 -12.39 -0.73
C ARG A 445 6.00 -13.22 -0.07
N SER A 446 7.02 -13.62 -0.84
CA SER A 446 8.23 -14.21 -0.26
C SER A 446 8.97 -13.23 0.64
N ALA A 447 9.50 -13.73 1.76
CA ALA A 447 10.34 -12.96 2.68
C ALA A 447 11.77 -12.76 2.15
N ASP A 448 12.21 -13.63 1.23
CA ASP A 448 13.53 -13.56 0.61
C ASP A 448 13.49 -12.63 -0.61
N LYS A 449 14.21 -11.50 -0.50
CA LYS A 449 14.25 -10.45 -1.53
C LYS A 449 15.10 -10.86 -2.74
N GLU A 450 16.08 -11.74 -2.60
CA GLU A 450 16.93 -12.18 -3.71
C GLU A 450 16.19 -13.21 -4.58
N ASN A 451 15.45 -14.12 -3.94
CA ASN A 451 14.65 -15.14 -4.61
C ASN A 451 13.37 -14.61 -5.30
N GLN A 452 12.97 -13.36 -5.05
CA GLN A 452 11.89 -12.71 -5.82
C GLN A 452 12.22 -12.63 -7.32
N ASN A 453 13.51 -12.55 -7.69
CA ASN A 453 13.94 -12.31 -9.06
C ASN A 453 14.35 -13.57 -9.85
N THR A 454 14.52 -14.73 -9.20
CA THR A 454 15.12 -15.93 -9.83
C THR A 454 14.26 -17.19 -9.75
N LEU A 455 13.74 -17.58 -8.57
CA LEU A 455 12.93 -18.81 -8.41
C LEU A 455 11.41 -18.59 -8.50
N HIS A 456 10.92 -17.38 -8.19
CA HIS A 456 9.49 -17.12 -8.00
C HIS A 456 8.85 -16.16 -9.02
N LYS A 457 9.57 -15.76 -10.09
CA LYS A 457 9.09 -14.80 -11.09
C LYS A 457 7.73 -15.16 -11.71
N ASN A 458 7.41 -16.45 -11.80
CA ASN A 458 6.20 -16.94 -12.47
C ASN A 458 5.13 -17.49 -11.50
N ILE A 459 5.28 -17.27 -10.19
CA ILE A 459 4.31 -17.73 -9.18
C ILE A 459 3.50 -16.55 -8.68
N ASN A 460 2.19 -16.56 -8.96
CA ASN A 460 1.26 -15.66 -8.30
C ASN A 460 0.92 -16.22 -6.90
N PHE A 461 1.49 -15.62 -5.87
CA PHE A 461 1.27 -16.04 -4.48
C PHE A 461 -0.18 -15.86 -4.01
N GLN A 462 -0.97 -14.98 -4.64
CA GLN A 462 -2.35 -14.76 -4.21
C GLN A 462 -3.26 -15.96 -4.47
N ASP A 463 -2.87 -16.81 -5.43
CA ASP A 463 -3.59 -18.03 -5.79
C ASP A 463 -3.40 -19.16 -4.76
N TYR A 464 -2.62 -18.94 -3.69
CA TYR A 464 -2.42 -19.90 -2.61
C TYR A 464 -3.19 -19.55 -1.33
N VAL A 465 -4.04 -18.52 -1.37
CA VAL A 465 -4.84 -18.09 -0.24
C VAL A 465 -6.31 -18.29 -0.56
N PHE A 466 -6.98 -19.13 0.21
CA PHE A 466 -8.43 -19.31 0.14
C PHE A 466 -9.08 -18.44 1.22
N GLN A 467 -9.53 -17.25 0.81
CA GLN A 467 -10.18 -16.28 1.69
C GLN A 467 -11.70 -16.40 1.62
N THR A 468 -12.32 -16.56 2.78
CA THR A 468 -13.78 -16.68 2.95
C THR A 468 -14.27 -15.73 4.04
N MET A 469 -15.57 -15.47 4.04
CA MET A 469 -16.25 -14.72 5.09
C MET A 469 -17.47 -15.54 5.53
N HIS A 470 -17.46 -16.00 6.77
CA HIS A 470 -18.50 -16.87 7.31
C HIS A 470 -18.72 -16.59 8.80
N ASP A 471 -19.98 -16.43 9.22
CA ASP A 471 -20.39 -16.18 10.61
C ASP A 471 -19.59 -15.05 11.30
N ASN A 472 -19.49 -13.91 10.59
CA ASN A 472 -18.71 -12.74 11.00
C ASN A 472 -17.19 -12.99 11.14
N VAL A 473 -16.67 -14.07 10.57
CA VAL A 473 -15.25 -14.39 10.59
C VAL A 473 -14.69 -14.38 9.18
N ALA A 474 -13.73 -13.49 8.95
CA ALA A 474 -12.87 -13.52 7.78
C ALA A 474 -11.78 -14.59 8.01
N ILE A 475 -11.81 -15.65 7.20
CA ILE A 475 -10.89 -16.79 7.30
C ILE A 475 -9.95 -16.76 6.11
N PHE A 476 -8.65 -16.75 6.39
CA PHE A 476 -7.58 -16.82 5.40
C PHE A 476 -6.87 -18.16 5.55
N ASN A 477 -7.20 -19.11 4.68
CA ASN A 477 -6.47 -20.39 4.60
C ASN A 477 -5.28 -20.22 3.66
N ILE A 478 -4.10 -20.10 4.25
CA ILE A 478 -2.87 -19.69 3.58
C ILE A 478 -2.04 -20.95 3.31
N HIS A 479 -1.78 -21.21 2.04
CA HIS A 479 -0.83 -22.23 1.62
C HIS A 479 0.41 -21.57 1.03
N VAL A 480 1.51 -22.31 0.99
CA VAL A 480 2.73 -21.86 0.33
C VAL A 480 3.20 -22.89 -0.70
N PRO A 481 3.75 -22.44 -1.84
CA PRO A 481 4.16 -23.33 -2.92
C PRO A 481 5.41 -24.15 -2.60
N THR A 482 6.29 -23.60 -1.77
CA THR A 482 7.62 -24.15 -1.47
C THR A 482 7.99 -23.88 -0.01
N THR A 483 8.95 -24.62 0.51
CA THR A 483 9.55 -24.33 1.81
C THR A 483 10.21 -22.96 1.81
N GLY A 484 10.13 -22.24 2.91
CA GLY A 484 10.66 -20.89 3.03
C GLY A 484 9.86 -20.02 4.00
N ALA A 485 10.19 -18.73 4.01
CA ALA A 485 9.47 -17.73 4.77
C ALA A 485 8.71 -16.78 3.84
N TYR A 486 7.51 -16.40 4.25
CA TYR A 486 6.61 -15.52 3.53
C TYR A 486 6.04 -14.47 4.47
N TYR A 487 5.54 -13.38 3.92
CA TYR A 487 4.76 -12.40 4.64
C TYR A 487 3.38 -12.30 4.03
N ILE A 488 2.35 -12.35 4.88
CA ILE A 488 0.99 -12.01 4.49
C ILE A 488 0.61 -10.68 5.12
N GLU A 489 0.09 -9.78 4.29
CA GLU A 489 -0.48 -8.50 4.68
C GLU A 489 -1.98 -8.55 4.40
N ILE A 490 -2.80 -8.21 5.39
CA ILE A 490 -4.25 -8.16 5.27
C ILE A 490 -4.69 -6.71 5.38
N PHE A 491 -5.56 -6.29 4.47
CA PHE A 491 -6.12 -4.96 4.36
C PHE A 491 -7.63 -5.05 4.52
N ALA A 492 -8.22 -4.03 5.13
CA ALA A 492 -9.67 -3.93 5.30
C ALA A 492 -10.15 -2.57 4.77
N ASN A 493 -11.34 -2.56 4.19
CA ASN A 493 -11.99 -1.34 3.74
C ASN A 493 -13.50 -1.39 3.96
N LYS A 494 -14.09 -0.33 4.52
CA LYS A 494 -15.54 -0.22 4.71
C LYS A 494 -16.20 0.34 3.45
N ILE A 495 -17.21 -0.35 2.94
CA ILE A 495 -18.09 0.11 1.86
C ILE A 495 -19.05 1.15 2.43
N GLU A 496 -19.12 2.32 1.81
CA GLU A 496 -20.11 3.35 2.14
C GLU A 496 -21.50 2.93 1.66
N ASP A 497 -22.55 3.20 2.45
CA ASP A 497 -23.92 2.74 2.18
C ASP A 497 -24.46 3.16 0.80
N ASN A 498 -24.04 4.32 0.29
CA ASN A 498 -24.44 4.83 -1.04
C ASN A 498 -23.88 4.01 -2.22
N LYS A 499 -22.94 3.07 -1.97
CA LYS A 499 -22.31 2.19 -2.99
C LYS A 499 -22.80 0.74 -2.91
N LYS A 500 -23.79 0.44 -2.06
CA LYS A 500 -24.36 -0.92 -1.91
C LYS A 500 -25.27 -1.33 -3.08
N PHE A 501 -25.63 -0.41 -3.99
CA PHE A 501 -26.51 -0.65 -5.14
C PHE A 501 -25.85 -0.32 -6.51
N PRO A 502 -26.28 -0.95 -7.62
CA PRO A 502 -25.46 -1.13 -8.84
C PRO A 502 -25.14 0.13 -9.67
N ASN A 503 -25.62 1.31 -9.29
CA ASN A 503 -25.57 2.46 -10.20
C ASN A 503 -24.19 3.11 -10.33
N HIS A 504 -23.19 2.78 -9.49
CA HIS A 504 -21.83 3.29 -9.64
C HIS A 504 -20.77 2.31 -9.13
N PHE A 505 -20.60 1.16 -9.79
CA PHE A 505 -19.38 0.35 -9.67
C PHE A 505 -18.37 0.73 -10.77
N SER A 506 -17.82 1.95 -10.69
CA SER A 506 -16.59 2.25 -11.42
C SER A 506 -15.41 1.73 -10.60
N VAL A 507 -14.88 0.57 -10.97
CA VAL A 507 -13.59 0.05 -10.49
C VAL A 507 -12.45 0.86 -11.14
N SER A 508 -12.46 2.18 -10.93
CA SER A 508 -11.48 3.10 -11.53
C SER A 508 -10.88 4.09 -10.53
N SER A 509 -11.41 4.15 -9.30
CA SER A 509 -10.73 4.87 -8.21
C SER A 509 -9.78 3.92 -7.49
N PRO A 510 -8.49 4.26 -7.30
CA PRO A 510 -7.57 3.43 -6.53
C PRO A 510 -8.09 3.33 -5.10
N VAL A 511 -8.62 2.15 -4.74
CA VAL A 511 -9.05 1.87 -3.37
C VAL A 511 -7.81 1.96 -2.49
N ARG A 512 -7.75 2.97 -1.62
CA ARG A 512 -6.65 3.14 -0.65
C ARG A 512 -6.76 2.06 0.41
N LEU A 513 -6.24 0.88 0.11
CA LEU A 513 -6.23 -0.26 1.02
C LEU A 513 -5.33 0.06 2.21
N LYS A 514 -5.91 0.11 3.41
CA LYS A 514 -5.15 0.30 4.65
C LYS A 514 -4.83 -1.06 5.27
N CYS A 515 -3.55 -1.29 5.53
CA CYS A 515 -3.08 -2.51 6.17
C CYS A 515 -3.69 -2.59 7.58
N THR A 516 -4.26 -3.74 7.89
CA THR A 516 -4.93 -4.04 9.16
C THR A 516 -4.02 -4.88 10.05
N CYS A 517 -3.46 -5.96 9.50
CA CYS A 517 -2.51 -6.79 10.20
C CYS A 517 -1.55 -7.50 9.24
N LYS A 518 -0.44 -7.99 9.80
CA LYS A 518 0.63 -8.64 9.04
C LYS A 518 1.26 -9.77 9.84
N PHE A 519 1.57 -10.86 9.16
CA PHE A 519 2.17 -12.06 9.75
C PHE A 519 3.31 -12.59 8.91
N LYS A 520 4.26 -13.26 9.55
CA LYS A 520 5.29 -14.06 8.89
C LYS A 520 4.83 -15.51 8.88
N ILE A 521 4.82 -16.14 7.70
CA ILE A 521 4.51 -17.55 7.53
C ILE A 521 5.83 -18.29 7.32
N VAL A 522 6.08 -19.34 8.10
CA VAL A 522 7.28 -20.17 7.98
C VAL A 522 6.89 -21.60 7.66
N CYS A 523 7.35 -22.05 6.50
CA CYS A 523 7.19 -23.42 6.05
C CYS A 523 8.53 -24.15 6.04
N LYS A 524 8.68 -25.09 6.97
CA LYS A 524 9.91 -25.90 7.10
C LYS A 524 9.93 -27.07 6.12
N GLU A 525 8.79 -27.72 5.93
CA GLU A 525 8.65 -28.95 5.14
C GLU A 525 7.31 -28.97 4.40
N ILE A 526 7.29 -29.52 3.19
CA ILE A 526 6.08 -29.74 2.39
C ILE A 526 6.10 -31.15 1.84
N ASN A 527 5.09 -31.93 2.20
CA ASN A 527 4.84 -33.25 1.65
C ASN A 527 4.00 -33.12 0.38
N GLY A 528 4.60 -33.50 -0.74
CA GLY A 528 3.96 -33.42 -2.05
C GLY A 528 4.07 -32.03 -2.67
N LYS A 529 3.26 -31.80 -3.69
CA LYS A 529 3.26 -30.56 -4.46
C LYS A 529 2.01 -29.76 -4.15
N MET A 530 2.18 -28.57 -3.59
CA MET A 530 1.08 -27.62 -3.46
C MET A 530 0.73 -27.04 -4.82
N LEU A 531 -0.55 -27.08 -5.18
CA LEU A 531 -1.06 -26.50 -6.41
C LEU A 531 -1.76 -25.17 -6.09
N PRO A 532 -1.65 -24.17 -6.99
CA PRO A 532 -2.44 -22.95 -6.84
C PRO A 532 -3.94 -23.28 -6.99
N LEU A 533 -4.78 -22.45 -6.38
CA LEU A 533 -6.21 -22.44 -6.62
C LEU A 533 -6.51 -22.16 -8.10
N PRO A 534 -7.67 -22.57 -8.62
CA PRO A 534 -8.13 -22.19 -9.95
C PRO A 534 -8.13 -20.66 -10.13
N GLN A 535 -7.79 -20.18 -11.33
CA GLN A 535 -7.68 -18.75 -11.67
C GLN A 535 -9.05 -18.05 -11.75
N CYS A 536 -9.73 -17.94 -10.62
CA CYS A 536 -11.01 -17.26 -10.48
C CYS A 536 -10.86 -15.73 -10.39
N ALA A 537 -11.97 -15.00 -10.44
CA ALA A 537 -11.95 -13.56 -10.19
C ALA A 537 -11.43 -13.26 -8.77
N SER A 538 -10.84 -12.09 -8.57
CA SER A 538 -10.30 -11.67 -7.28
C SER A 538 -11.41 -11.42 -6.24
N GLY A 539 -11.04 -11.53 -4.96
CA GLY A 539 -11.92 -11.35 -3.81
C GLY A 539 -12.27 -12.65 -3.10
N GLU A 540 -13.27 -12.58 -2.22
CA GLU A 540 -13.70 -13.68 -1.36
C GLU A 540 -14.38 -14.83 -2.11
N TRP A 541 -14.23 -16.03 -1.57
CA TRP A 541 -14.92 -17.24 -2.00
C TRP A 541 -16.25 -17.41 -1.26
N GLY A 542 -17.24 -17.98 -1.95
CA GLY A 542 -18.57 -18.25 -1.42
C GLY A 542 -19.64 -17.21 -1.75
N PRO A 543 -20.89 -17.45 -1.32
CA PRO A 543 -22.06 -16.65 -1.66
C PRO A 543 -22.14 -15.29 -0.97
N LYS A 544 -21.31 -15.01 0.05
CA LYS A 544 -21.44 -13.79 0.87
C LYS A 544 -21.37 -12.50 0.04
N LYS A 545 -20.46 -12.45 -0.95
CA LYS A 545 -20.37 -11.34 -1.91
C LYS A 545 -21.67 -11.13 -2.70
N ALA A 546 -22.30 -12.22 -3.12
CA ALA A 546 -23.56 -12.20 -3.87
C ALA A 546 -24.69 -11.59 -3.04
N MET A 547 -24.77 -12.00 -1.77
CA MET A 547 -25.75 -11.49 -0.82
C MET A 547 -25.51 -10.01 -0.52
N ARG A 548 -24.27 -9.64 -0.21
CA ARG A 548 -23.87 -8.28 0.18
C ARG A 548 -24.11 -7.24 -0.92
N HIS A 549 -23.80 -7.57 -2.17
CA HIS A 549 -23.81 -6.59 -3.27
C HIS A 549 -25.00 -6.69 -4.22
N PHE A 550 -25.64 -7.85 -4.29
CA PHE A 550 -26.72 -8.12 -5.26
C PHE A 550 -27.99 -8.64 -4.59
N GLY A 551 -27.99 -8.85 -3.26
CA GLY A 551 -29.13 -9.42 -2.54
C GLY A 551 -29.44 -10.88 -2.92
N ILE A 552 -28.53 -11.56 -3.62
CA ILE A 552 -28.71 -12.94 -4.07
C ILE A 552 -28.43 -13.88 -2.91
N LYS A 553 -29.40 -14.74 -2.56
CA LYS A 553 -29.28 -15.68 -1.45
C LYS A 553 -29.05 -17.10 -1.99
N GLN A 554 -28.04 -17.79 -1.45
CA GLN A 554 -27.87 -19.22 -1.69
C GLN A 554 -28.99 -19.99 -0.98
N ILE A 555 -29.68 -20.85 -1.73
CA ILE A 555 -30.66 -21.79 -1.20
C ILE A 555 -29.94 -23.09 -0.85
N TYR A 556 -30.21 -23.63 0.34
CA TYR A 556 -29.66 -24.88 0.84
C TYR A 556 -30.77 -25.93 0.89
N PRO A 557 -30.58 -27.13 0.29
CA PRO A 557 -31.56 -28.21 0.39
C PRO A 557 -31.80 -28.63 1.85
N GLU A 558 -33.04 -28.92 2.24
CA GLU A 558 -33.40 -29.29 3.62
C GLU A 558 -32.69 -30.56 4.11
N ASN A 559 -32.45 -31.50 3.19
CA ASN A 559 -31.81 -32.80 3.49
C ASN A 559 -30.28 -32.80 3.26
N MET A 560 -29.66 -31.64 3.07
CA MET A 560 -28.20 -31.55 2.88
C MET A 560 -27.48 -31.83 4.21
N ASP A 561 -26.40 -32.63 4.17
CA ASP A 561 -25.59 -32.88 5.35
C ASP A 561 -25.04 -31.57 5.94
N PHE A 562 -24.90 -31.52 7.26
CA PHE A 562 -24.41 -30.35 7.96
C PHE A 562 -23.02 -29.93 7.43
N THR A 563 -22.11 -30.90 7.22
CA THR A 563 -20.75 -30.62 6.75
C THR A 563 -20.76 -30.01 5.35
N ASP A 564 -21.56 -30.56 4.44
CA ASP A 564 -21.69 -30.04 3.08
C ASP A 564 -22.35 -28.66 3.03
N LYS A 565 -23.31 -28.42 3.91
CA LYS A 565 -23.93 -27.11 4.07
C LYS A 565 -22.92 -26.06 4.54
N GLU A 566 -22.10 -26.37 5.53
CA GLU A 566 -21.04 -25.48 6.03
C GLU A 566 -19.96 -25.21 4.97
N ASN A 567 -19.52 -26.25 4.25
CA ASN A 567 -18.61 -26.10 3.12
C ASN A 567 -19.19 -25.17 2.06
N LEU A 568 -20.47 -25.35 1.71
CA LEU A 568 -21.13 -24.55 0.69
C LEU A 568 -21.27 -23.08 1.10
N LYS A 569 -21.54 -22.79 2.37
CA LYS A 569 -21.51 -21.42 2.92
C LYS A 569 -20.12 -20.78 2.77
N GLY A 570 -19.06 -21.57 2.93
CA GLY A 570 -17.67 -21.16 2.71
C GLY A 570 -17.23 -21.17 1.24
N GLY A 571 -18.12 -21.45 0.29
CA GLY A 571 -17.77 -21.51 -1.12
C GLY A 571 -16.96 -22.74 -1.53
N LEU A 572 -17.03 -23.83 -0.77
CA LEU A 572 -16.37 -25.10 -1.04
C LEU A 572 -17.41 -26.17 -1.38
N LEU A 573 -17.20 -26.90 -2.48
CA LEU A 573 -18.01 -28.05 -2.86
C LEU A 573 -17.11 -29.28 -3.01
N ASN A 574 -17.51 -30.40 -2.43
CA ASN A 574 -16.90 -31.70 -2.72
C ASN A 574 -17.93 -32.52 -3.50
N VAL A 575 -17.57 -32.96 -4.71
CA VAL A 575 -18.49 -33.63 -5.63
C VAL A 575 -17.83 -34.84 -6.28
N TYR A 576 -18.64 -35.82 -6.68
CA TYR A 576 -18.17 -36.98 -7.43
C TYR A 576 -18.34 -36.84 -8.95
N ASP A 577 -19.32 -36.10 -9.46
CA ASP A 577 -19.52 -36.00 -10.93
C ASP A 577 -20.18 -34.68 -11.32
N CYS A 578 -21.38 -34.43 -10.79
CA CYS A 578 -22.17 -33.24 -11.04
C CYS A 578 -22.74 -32.66 -9.75
N ALA A 579 -23.17 -31.39 -9.81
CA ALA A 579 -23.97 -30.77 -8.76
C ALA A 579 -24.78 -29.59 -9.30
N GLU A 580 -25.78 -29.18 -8.50
CA GLU A 580 -26.62 -28.02 -8.78
C GLU A 580 -26.57 -27.03 -7.60
N LEU A 581 -26.40 -25.76 -7.93
CA LEU A 581 -26.46 -24.65 -6.97
C LEU A 581 -27.72 -23.84 -7.20
N LEU A 582 -28.51 -23.67 -6.15
CA LEU A 582 -29.78 -22.94 -6.19
C LEU A 582 -29.64 -21.57 -5.52
N PHE A 583 -30.13 -20.53 -6.17
CA PHE A 583 -30.12 -19.17 -5.67
C PHE A 583 -31.49 -18.52 -5.76
N GLU A 584 -31.84 -17.72 -4.76
CA GLU A 584 -32.93 -16.77 -4.79
C GLU A 584 -32.37 -15.41 -5.26
N VAL A 585 -32.95 -14.89 -6.35
CA VAL A 585 -32.52 -13.66 -7.00
C VAL A 585 -33.61 -12.60 -6.81
N PRO A 586 -33.27 -11.41 -6.29
CA PRO A 586 -34.27 -10.37 -5.98
C PRO A 586 -34.86 -9.67 -7.21
N TYR A 587 -34.19 -9.73 -8.37
CA TYR A 587 -34.64 -9.13 -9.63
C TYR A 587 -34.10 -9.93 -10.83
N PRO A 588 -34.71 -9.84 -12.02
CA PRO A 588 -34.23 -10.56 -13.20
C PRO A 588 -32.78 -10.18 -13.55
N LEU A 589 -31.88 -11.18 -13.54
CA LEU A 589 -30.48 -11.03 -13.91
C LEU A 589 -30.19 -11.75 -15.24
N LYS A 590 -29.10 -11.36 -15.90
CA LYS A 590 -28.52 -12.12 -17.02
C LYS A 590 -27.23 -12.77 -16.53
N PRO A 591 -27.31 -13.93 -15.86
CA PRO A 591 -26.14 -14.58 -15.30
C PRO A 591 -25.24 -15.15 -16.39
N VAL A 592 -23.93 -15.08 -16.16
CA VAL A 592 -22.91 -15.72 -16.98
C VAL A 592 -22.05 -16.56 -16.03
N VAL A 593 -21.93 -17.85 -16.29
CA VAL A 593 -21.18 -18.77 -15.44
C VAL A 593 -19.96 -19.28 -16.19
N LYS A 594 -18.81 -19.34 -15.52
CA LYS A 594 -17.55 -19.85 -16.07
C LYS A 594 -16.95 -20.90 -15.15
N LEU A 595 -16.62 -22.06 -15.70
CA LEU A 595 -15.89 -23.10 -15.02
C LEU A 595 -14.41 -23.01 -15.39
N ARG A 596 -13.53 -23.14 -14.40
CA ARG A 596 -12.09 -22.91 -14.53
C ARG A 596 -11.30 -24.07 -13.95
N MET A 597 -10.25 -24.49 -14.63
CA MET A 597 -9.32 -25.50 -14.14
C MET A 597 -7.91 -25.13 -14.57
N ASN A 598 -6.95 -25.21 -13.65
CA ASN A 598 -5.58 -24.81 -13.94
C ASN A 598 -5.00 -25.63 -15.10
N ARG A 599 -4.46 -24.92 -16.11
CA ARG A 599 -3.89 -25.47 -17.36
C ARG A 599 -4.91 -26.10 -18.32
N VAL A 600 -6.18 -25.76 -18.20
CA VAL A 600 -7.24 -26.16 -19.15
C VAL A 600 -7.85 -24.89 -19.73
N ALA A 601 -8.14 -24.88 -21.03
CA ALA A 601 -8.74 -23.72 -21.68
C ALA A 601 -10.20 -23.53 -21.23
N ASP A 602 -10.59 -22.30 -20.91
CA ASP A 602 -11.96 -21.94 -20.50
C ASP A 602 -13.00 -22.38 -21.56
N SER A 603 -12.69 -22.21 -22.85
CA SER A 603 -13.57 -22.63 -23.96
C SER A 603 -13.88 -24.12 -23.99
N PHE A 604 -13.00 -24.97 -23.45
CA PHE A 604 -13.27 -26.39 -23.30
C PHE A 604 -14.22 -26.66 -22.12
N LEU A 605 -14.13 -25.85 -21.06
CA LEU A 605 -14.90 -26.03 -19.83
C LEU A 605 -16.32 -25.42 -19.92
N GLU A 606 -16.54 -24.45 -20.79
CA GLU A 606 -17.84 -23.78 -20.98
C GLU A 606 -18.99 -24.76 -21.30
N LYS A 607 -18.72 -25.88 -21.96
CA LYS A 607 -19.74 -26.90 -22.29
C LYS A 607 -20.18 -27.77 -21.10
N TYR A 608 -19.50 -27.66 -19.95
CA TYR A 608 -19.72 -28.47 -18.75
C TYR A 608 -20.46 -27.71 -17.65
N VAL A 609 -20.88 -26.48 -17.92
CA VAL A 609 -21.61 -25.64 -16.98
C VAL A 609 -22.77 -24.95 -17.68
N SER A 610 -23.90 -24.82 -16.99
CA SER A 610 -25.09 -24.16 -17.49
C SER A 610 -25.78 -23.39 -16.38
N VAL A 611 -26.56 -22.38 -16.77
CA VAL A 611 -27.38 -21.60 -15.85
C VAL A 611 -28.78 -21.45 -16.41
N ASP A 612 -29.78 -21.75 -15.59
CA ASP A 612 -31.20 -21.53 -15.88
C ASP A 612 -31.77 -20.53 -14.88
N THR A 613 -32.62 -19.61 -15.35
CA THR A 613 -33.23 -18.59 -14.49
C THR A 613 -34.74 -18.57 -14.73
N LYS A 614 -35.51 -18.90 -13.70
CA LYS A 614 -36.98 -18.96 -13.74
C LYS A 614 -37.56 -18.10 -12.62
N GLY A 615 -38.13 -16.95 -12.97
CA GLY A 615 -38.68 -16.00 -12.01
C GLY A 615 -37.62 -15.49 -11.05
N THR A 616 -37.80 -15.73 -9.75
CA THR A 616 -36.86 -15.36 -8.67
C THR A 616 -35.84 -16.46 -8.34
N LYS A 617 -35.75 -17.53 -9.14
CA LYS A 617 -34.83 -18.64 -8.91
C LYS A 617 -33.79 -18.74 -10.02
N MET A 618 -32.53 -18.86 -9.64
CA MET A 618 -31.41 -19.17 -10.53
C MET A 618 -30.82 -20.51 -10.14
N VAL A 619 -30.63 -21.39 -11.12
CA VAL A 619 -30.04 -22.72 -10.94
C VAL A 619 -28.79 -22.79 -11.79
N VAL A 620 -27.66 -23.09 -11.16
CA VAL A 620 -26.38 -23.32 -11.84
C VAL A 620 -26.04 -24.80 -11.74
N SER A 621 -26.00 -25.49 -12.88
CA SER A 621 -25.75 -26.93 -12.95
C SER A 621 -24.46 -27.19 -13.72
N PHE A 622 -23.63 -28.12 -13.23
CA PHE A 622 -22.39 -28.50 -13.88
C PHE A 622 -22.13 -30.00 -13.79
N THR A 623 -21.45 -30.55 -14.80
CA THR A 623 -21.00 -31.95 -14.88
C THR A 623 -19.53 -31.96 -15.24
N LEU A 624 -18.67 -32.46 -14.36
CA LEU A 624 -17.24 -32.26 -14.50
C LEU A 624 -16.61 -33.26 -15.49
N PRO A 625 -15.62 -32.85 -16.30
CA PRO A 625 -15.01 -33.74 -17.29
C PRO A 625 -14.00 -34.73 -16.70
N ASN A 626 -13.40 -34.43 -15.55
CA ASN A 626 -12.40 -35.27 -14.90
C ASN A 626 -12.30 -34.96 -13.40
N SER A 627 -11.62 -35.83 -12.65
CA SER A 627 -11.24 -35.55 -11.26
C SER A 627 -10.25 -34.39 -11.19
N GLY A 628 -10.29 -33.62 -10.10
CA GLY A 628 -9.40 -32.47 -9.91
C GLY A 628 -10.04 -31.33 -9.14
N GLN A 629 -9.41 -30.16 -9.22
CA GLN A 629 -9.89 -28.95 -8.55
C GLN A 629 -10.34 -27.93 -9.60
N TYR A 630 -11.58 -27.47 -9.47
CA TYR A 630 -12.23 -26.54 -10.36
C TYR A 630 -12.65 -25.27 -9.62
N GLY A 631 -12.71 -24.16 -10.33
CA GLY A 631 -13.26 -22.91 -9.87
C GLY A 631 -14.51 -22.59 -10.66
N LEU A 632 -15.59 -22.19 -9.99
CA LEU A 632 -16.83 -21.77 -10.61
C LEU A 632 -17.01 -20.28 -10.35
N ASP A 633 -17.00 -19.45 -11.40
CA ASP A 633 -17.30 -18.02 -11.30
C ASP A 633 -18.69 -17.72 -11.84
N ILE A 634 -19.44 -16.90 -11.11
CA ILE A 634 -20.77 -16.42 -11.49
C ILE A 634 -20.69 -14.91 -11.67
N PHE A 635 -21.09 -14.43 -12.84
CA PHE A 635 -21.16 -13.02 -13.22
C PHE A 635 -22.60 -12.64 -13.59
N THR A 636 -22.89 -11.34 -13.66
CA THR A 636 -24.10 -10.81 -14.31
C THR A 636 -23.77 -9.59 -15.13
N HIS A 637 -24.48 -9.38 -16.23
CA HIS A 637 -24.40 -8.11 -16.97
C HIS A 637 -25.01 -6.97 -16.14
N THR A 638 -24.34 -5.82 -16.10
CA THR A 638 -24.89 -4.59 -15.51
C THR A 638 -25.68 -3.81 -16.57
N THR A 639 -26.78 -3.17 -16.17
CA THR A 639 -27.67 -2.42 -17.07
C THR A 639 -27.18 -0.98 -17.34
N ALA A 640 -25.87 -0.71 -17.23
CA ALA A 640 -25.33 0.64 -17.31
C ALA A 640 -24.52 0.89 -18.61
N THR A 641 -25.06 1.78 -19.44
CA THR A 641 -24.47 2.51 -20.58
C THR A 641 -24.38 1.84 -21.95
N THR A 642 -24.60 2.66 -22.97
CA THR A 642 -24.79 2.40 -24.39
C THR A 642 -23.56 1.90 -25.17
N ASP A 643 -22.44 1.67 -24.50
CA ASP A 643 -21.18 1.20 -25.09
C ASP A 643 -20.70 -0.08 -24.36
N GLY A 644 -21.17 -1.25 -24.82
CA GLY A 644 -20.67 -2.56 -24.38
C GLY A 644 -21.09 -2.98 -22.96
N SER A 645 -21.80 -4.11 -22.86
CA SER A 645 -22.26 -4.66 -21.57
C SER A 645 -21.09 -5.10 -20.68
N GLN A 646 -20.76 -4.34 -19.64
CA GLN A 646 -19.83 -4.78 -18.59
C GLN A 646 -20.44 -5.90 -17.73
N VAL A 647 -19.63 -6.91 -17.38
CA VAL A 647 -20.01 -8.02 -16.50
C VAL A 647 -19.49 -7.77 -15.09
N ALA A 648 -20.37 -7.82 -14.10
CA ALA A 648 -20.03 -7.75 -12.69
C ALA A 648 -19.92 -9.16 -12.08
N HIS A 649 -18.86 -9.41 -11.31
CA HIS A 649 -18.67 -10.69 -10.63
C HIS A 649 -19.54 -10.78 -9.37
N ILE A 650 -20.40 -11.80 -9.31
CA ILE A 650 -21.31 -12.08 -8.20
C ILE A 650 -20.58 -12.85 -7.09
N CYS A 651 -20.17 -14.08 -7.36
CA CYS A 651 -19.53 -14.97 -6.39
C CYS A 651 -18.76 -16.09 -7.11
N LYS A 652 -17.96 -16.82 -6.34
CA LYS A 652 -17.17 -17.94 -6.84
C LYS A 652 -17.10 -19.09 -5.84
N TYR A 653 -16.91 -20.30 -6.36
CA TYR A 653 -16.83 -21.52 -5.56
C TYR A 653 -15.63 -22.37 -5.97
N LEU A 654 -14.98 -22.98 -4.99
CA LEU A 654 -13.95 -24.00 -5.17
C LEU A 654 -14.61 -25.37 -5.16
N ILE A 655 -14.41 -26.14 -6.22
CA ILE A 655 -15.00 -27.46 -6.38
C ILE A 655 -13.88 -28.49 -6.37
N ASN A 656 -13.90 -29.40 -5.40
CA ASN A 656 -13.04 -30.58 -5.36
C ASN A 656 -13.82 -31.77 -5.91
N CYS A 657 -13.30 -32.33 -7.00
CA CYS A 657 -13.90 -33.44 -7.73
C CYS A 657 -13.11 -34.72 -7.49
N SER A 658 -13.70 -35.68 -6.77
CA SER A 658 -13.00 -36.91 -6.36
C SER A 658 -12.92 -37.98 -7.45
N GLY A 659 -13.83 -37.95 -8.40
CA GLY A 659 -13.99 -38.90 -9.52
C GLY A 659 -14.86 -38.26 -10.58
N VAL A 660 -15.24 -38.99 -11.62
CA VAL A 660 -16.35 -38.66 -12.54
C VAL A 660 -16.90 -39.97 -13.08
N GLU A 661 -18.18 -40.02 -13.45
CA GLU A 661 -18.77 -41.25 -13.99
C GLU A 661 -18.15 -41.62 -15.34
N ILE A 662 -17.94 -40.62 -16.21
CA ILE A 662 -17.40 -40.80 -17.55
C ILE A 662 -16.24 -39.82 -17.76
N PRO A 663 -14.98 -40.25 -17.53
CA PRO A 663 -13.81 -39.40 -17.70
C PRO A 663 -13.59 -39.00 -19.15
N VAL A 664 -13.44 -37.68 -19.37
CA VAL A 664 -13.05 -37.11 -20.65
C VAL A 664 -11.56 -36.80 -20.63
N THR A 665 -10.87 -37.09 -21.73
CA THR A 665 -9.46 -36.76 -21.91
C THR A 665 -9.28 -35.23 -21.97
N ILE A 666 -8.53 -34.68 -21.03
CA ILE A 666 -8.21 -33.25 -20.97
C ILE A 666 -6.87 -32.99 -21.65
N SER A 667 -6.85 -32.06 -22.60
CA SER A 667 -5.61 -31.51 -23.15
C SER A 667 -5.10 -30.39 -22.24
N TYR A 668 -4.01 -30.66 -21.52
CA TYR A 668 -3.38 -29.66 -20.66
C TYR A 668 -2.48 -28.73 -21.47
N ILE A 669 -2.61 -27.43 -21.22
CA ILE A 669 -1.73 -26.39 -21.77
C ILE A 669 -0.33 -26.56 -21.14
N ALA A 670 0.72 -26.56 -21.96
CA ALA A 670 2.09 -26.77 -21.47
C ALA A 670 2.55 -25.58 -20.62
N ARG A 671 3.46 -25.84 -19.66
CA ARG A 671 4.00 -24.79 -18.77
C ARG A 671 4.75 -23.68 -19.52
N SER A 672 5.41 -24.01 -20.62
CA SER A 672 6.11 -23.05 -21.51
C SER A 672 5.15 -22.12 -22.25
N ASP A 673 3.92 -22.56 -22.49
CA ASP A 673 2.92 -21.80 -23.25
C ASP A 673 2.17 -20.79 -22.36
N ILE A 674 2.31 -20.93 -21.03
CA ILE A 674 1.88 -19.94 -20.04
C ILE A 674 2.92 -18.80 -19.93
N GLU A 675 4.19 -19.05 -20.30
CA GLU A 675 5.27 -18.05 -20.24
C GLU A 675 5.16 -16.98 -21.33
N SER A 676 4.26 -17.14 -22.30
CA SER A 676 3.92 -16.11 -23.29
C SER A 676 2.63 -15.33 -22.95
N THR A 677 1.95 -15.64 -21.84
CA THR A 677 0.62 -15.09 -21.50
C THR A 677 0.58 -14.26 -20.21
N THR A 678 1.71 -14.04 -19.51
CA THR A 678 1.78 -13.17 -18.30
C THR A 678 2.15 -11.71 -18.55
N ALA A 679 2.48 -11.32 -19.79
CA ALA A 679 2.01 -10.03 -20.26
C ALA A 679 0.62 -10.33 -20.79
N ILE A 680 -0.45 -9.66 -20.35
CA ILE A 680 -1.69 -9.65 -21.13
C ILE A 680 -1.27 -9.22 -22.53
N PRO A 681 -1.22 -10.08 -23.57
CA PRO A 681 -1.39 -9.51 -24.88
C PRO A 681 -2.84 -9.09 -24.81
N LYS A 682 -3.13 -7.78 -24.95
CA LYS A 682 -4.40 -7.43 -25.59
C LYS A 682 -4.50 -8.40 -26.75
N GLU A 683 -5.50 -9.29 -26.75
CA GLU A 683 -5.68 -10.27 -27.82
C GLU A 683 -5.34 -9.54 -29.10
N LYS A 684 -4.27 -9.93 -29.79
CA LYS A 684 -4.03 -9.39 -31.11
C LYS A 684 -5.16 -9.97 -31.93
N SER A 685 -6.27 -9.23 -31.99
CA SER A 685 -7.46 -9.65 -32.71
C SER A 685 -7.01 -9.86 -34.15
N TRP A 686 -7.10 -11.09 -34.61
CA TRP A 686 -6.90 -11.42 -36.01
C TRP A 686 -8.07 -10.82 -36.77
N GLY A 687 -7.77 -9.99 -37.78
CA GLY A 687 -8.79 -9.25 -38.52
C GLY A 687 -8.81 -7.76 -38.18
N PRO A 688 -9.92 -7.08 -38.52
CA PRO A 688 -10.05 -5.65 -38.26
C PRO A 688 -10.14 -5.37 -36.76
N THR A 689 -9.46 -4.32 -36.29
CA THR A 689 -9.67 -3.81 -34.93
C THR A 689 -10.84 -2.83 -34.90
N ASP A 690 -11.28 -2.41 -33.72
CA ASP A 690 -12.30 -1.36 -33.57
C ASP A 690 -11.94 -0.06 -34.33
N ASN A 691 -10.63 0.19 -34.52
CA ASN A 691 -10.15 1.35 -35.26
C ASN A 691 -10.25 1.19 -36.79
N PHE A 692 -10.40 -0.03 -37.31
CA PHE A 692 -10.52 -0.27 -38.76
C PHE A 692 -11.72 0.47 -39.37
N SER A 693 -12.86 0.37 -38.70
CA SER A 693 -14.09 1.08 -39.08
C SER A 693 -14.02 2.57 -38.78
N ASN A 694 -13.38 2.98 -37.67
CA ASN A 694 -13.21 4.39 -37.32
C ASN A 694 -12.38 5.18 -38.36
N PHE A 695 -11.39 4.53 -38.96
CA PHE A 695 -10.60 5.09 -40.06
C PHE A 695 -11.24 4.91 -41.45
N GLN A 696 -12.45 4.34 -41.51
CA GLN A 696 -13.19 4.05 -42.75
C GLN A 696 -12.37 3.22 -43.76
N ILE A 697 -11.60 2.25 -43.25
CA ILE A 697 -10.80 1.35 -44.08
C ILE A 697 -11.63 0.11 -44.41
N GLN A 698 -11.53 -0.39 -45.64
CA GLN A 698 -12.13 -1.67 -46.05
C GLN A 698 -11.10 -2.55 -46.75
N THR A 699 -11.21 -3.86 -46.57
CA THR A 699 -10.37 -4.84 -47.28
C THR A 699 -10.87 -5.01 -48.71
N VAL A 700 -10.05 -4.69 -49.70
CA VAL A 700 -10.36 -4.91 -51.13
C VAL A 700 -9.86 -6.27 -51.59
N SER A 701 -8.79 -6.78 -50.98
CA SER A 701 -8.36 -8.18 -51.10
C SER A 701 -8.18 -8.82 -49.73
N HIS A 702 -8.39 -10.14 -49.65
CA HIS A 702 -8.23 -10.97 -48.45
C HIS A 702 -8.97 -10.38 -47.23
N PRO A 703 -10.32 -10.47 -47.19
CA PRO A 703 -11.11 -10.02 -46.05
C PRO A 703 -10.91 -10.91 -44.80
N GLU A 704 -10.48 -12.16 -45.01
CA GLU A 704 -10.16 -13.10 -43.94
C GLU A 704 -8.74 -12.86 -43.40
N PRO A 705 -8.54 -12.88 -42.07
CA PRO A 705 -7.24 -12.62 -41.48
C PRO A 705 -6.23 -13.74 -41.68
N HIS A 706 -6.67 -14.94 -42.04
CA HIS A 706 -5.83 -16.11 -42.30
C HIS A 706 -5.52 -16.22 -43.80
N ILE A 707 -4.26 -16.04 -44.19
CA ILE A 707 -3.81 -16.14 -45.59
C ILE A 707 -2.80 -17.27 -45.73
N ASN A 708 -3.13 -18.29 -46.52
CA ASN A 708 -2.19 -19.31 -46.94
C ASN A 708 -1.58 -18.92 -48.29
N VAL A 709 -0.27 -18.74 -48.36
CA VAL A 709 0.43 -18.22 -49.54
C VAL A 709 1.43 -19.23 -50.06
N GLN A 710 1.35 -19.49 -51.36
CA GLN A 710 2.32 -20.33 -52.08
C GLN A 710 3.28 -19.51 -52.96
N SER A 711 2.91 -18.28 -53.33
CA SER A 711 3.66 -17.37 -54.20
C SER A 711 4.12 -16.09 -53.48
N ASN A 712 5.39 -15.70 -53.61
CA ASN A 712 6.00 -14.52 -52.99
C ASN A 712 6.39 -13.49 -54.08
N PRO A 713 6.05 -12.18 -54.00
CA PRO A 713 5.44 -11.46 -52.88
C PRO A 713 3.91 -11.49 -52.83
N LEU A 714 3.36 -11.52 -51.60
CA LEU A 714 1.93 -11.40 -51.32
C LEU A 714 1.46 -9.95 -51.53
N GLN A 715 0.27 -9.77 -52.12
CA GLN A 715 -0.31 -8.44 -52.37
C GLN A 715 -1.67 -8.28 -51.67
N ILE A 716 -1.71 -7.41 -50.66
CA ILE A 716 -2.93 -7.04 -49.93
C ILE A 716 -3.39 -5.66 -50.41
N LYS A 717 -4.68 -5.50 -50.69
CA LYS A 717 -5.29 -4.25 -51.17
C LYS A 717 -6.32 -3.78 -50.16
N LEU A 718 -6.24 -2.53 -49.75
CA LEU A 718 -7.17 -1.86 -48.84
C LEU A 718 -7.74 -0.62 -49.52
N SER A 719 -8.97 -0.24 -49.20
CA SER A 719 -9.53 1.07 -49.56
C SER A 719 -9.64 1.95 -48.33
N CYS A 720 -9.28 3.22 -48.43
CA CYS A 720 -9.25 4.19 -47.33
C CYS A 720 -9.52 5.63 -47.83
N LEU A 721 -9.62 6.57 -46.88
CA LEU A 721 -9.70 8.00 -47.19
C LEU A 721 -8.35 8.54 -47.71
N LYS A 722 -8.39 9.67 -48.42
CA LYS A 722 -7.20 10.24 -49.11
C LYS A 722 -6.07 10.61 -48.13
N ASP A 723 -6.40 11.03 -46.91
CA ASP A 723 -5.43 11.57 -45.94
C ASP A 723 -4.94 10.56 -44.89
N THR A 724 -5.14 9.26 -45.13
CA THR A 724 -4.67 8.18 -44.26
C THR A 724 -3.27 7.71 -44.65
N GLU A 725 -2.35 7.72 -43.68
CA GLU A 725 -1.01 7.14 -43.77
C GLU A 725 -0.98 5.76 -43.10
N PHE A 726 -0.19 4.82 -43.65
CA PHE A 726 -0.09 3.45 -43.15
C PHE A 726 1.34 3.11 -42.74
N ALA A 727 1.47 2.32 -41.68
CA ALA A 727 2.70 1.65 -41.29
C ALA A 727 2.42 0.15 -41.09
N CYS A 728 3.39 -0.72 -41.36
CA CYS A 728 3.23 -2.17 -41.24
C CYS A 728 4.39 -2.75 -40.44
N ASN A 729 4.10 -3.73 -39.59
CA ASN A 729 5.13 -4.55 -38.94
C ASN A 729 4.90 -6.02 -39.31
N LEU A 730 5.91 -6.67 -39.89
CA LEU A 730 5.90 -8.10 -40.19
C LEU A 730 6.82 -8.83 -39.21
N THR A 731 6.30 -9.86 -38.56
CA THR A 731 7.03 -10.69 -37.60
C THR A 731 6.91 -12.16 -37.99
N LYS A 732 8.01 -12.90 -37.90
CA LYS A 732 8.07 -14.36 -38.12
C LYS A 732 7.98 -15.07 -36.77
N GLU A 733 7.27 -16.19 -36.65
CA GLU A 733 7.26 -16.98 -35.40
C GLU A 733 8.66 -17.56 -35.08
N PRO A 734 9.15 -17.49 -33.81
CA PRO A 734 8.52 -16.92 -32.61
C PRO A 734 9.00 -15.48 -32.33
N ASN A 735 8.41 -14.48 -32.99
CA ASN A 735 8.62 -13.02 -32.82
C ASN A 735 9.96 -12.44 -33.33
N VAL A 736 10.46 -12.91 -34.47
CA VAL A 736 11.59 -12.25 -35.16
C VAL A 736 11.03 -11.17 -36.09
N GLU A 737 11.31 -9.89 -35.81
CA GLU A 737 10.94 -8.79 -36.69
C GLU A 737 11.64 -8.90 -38.05
N CYS A 738 10.88 -8.68 -39.12
CA CYS A 738 11.35 -8.71 -40.50
C CYS A 738 11.26 -7.29 -41.09
N PRO A 739 12.15 -6.35 -40.71
CA PRO A 739 12.13 -4.99 -41.24
C PRO A 739 12.34 -4.97 -42.76
N ASP A 740 11.80 -3.95 -43.43
CA ASP A 740 11.95 -3.69 -44.88
C ASP A 740 11.35 -4.75 -45.82
N THR A 741 10.49 -5.63 -45.31
CA THR A 741 9.82 -6.68 -46.10
C THR A 741 8.43 -6.29 -46.61
N VAL A 742 7.87 -5.16 -46.17
CA VAL A 742 6.55 -4.67 -46.59
C VAL A 742 6.70 -3.33 -47.30
N VAL A 743 6.36 -3.28 -48.58
CA VAL A 743 6.37 -2.04 -49.38
C VAL A 743 4.93 -1.55 -49.57
N ILE A 744 4.64 -0.35 -49.09
CA ILE A 744 3.35 0.32 -49.24
C ILE A 744 3.37 1.15 -50.52
N LYS A 745 2.49 0.84 -51.47
CA LYS A 745 2.30 1.62 -52.71
C LYS A 745 0.93 2.29 -52.67
N LYS A 746 0.92 3.61 -52.61
CA LYS A 746 -0.28 4.46 -52.70
C LYS A 746 -0.14 5.35 -53.94
N ASN A 747 -1.15 5.36 -54.80
CA ASN A 747 -1.20 6.30 -55.93
C ASN A 747 -1.96 7.55 -55.47
N ASP A 748 -1.40 8.74 -55.72
CA ASP A 748 -1.88 10.03 -55.19
C ASP A 748 -3.32 10.42 -55.58
N SER A 749 -3.95 9.67 -56.48
CA SER A 749 -5.32 9.89 -56.95
C SER A 749 -6.32 8.77 -56.60
N SER A 750 -5.89 7.66 -55.97
CA SER A 750 -6.77 6.53 -55.65
C SER A 750 -6.99 6.35 -54.16
N THR A 751 -8.24 6.09 -53.75
CA THR A 751 -8.63 5.65 -52.40
C THR A 751 -8.16 4.22 -52.09
N ASN A 752 -7.32 3.61 -52.93
CA ASN A 752 -6.83 2.24 -52.77
C ASN A 752 -5.34 2.22 -52.45
N VAL A 753 -4.97 1.50 -51.40
CA VAL A 753 -3.59 1.27 -50.96
C VAL A 753 -3.22 -0.19 -51.21
N LYS A 754 -2.03 -0.41 -51.78
CA LYS A 754 -1.49 -1.75 -52.05
C LYS A 754 -0.28 -2.02 -51.16
N LEU A 755 -0.39 -3.05 -50.31
CA LEU A 755 0.70 -3.56 -49.47
C LEU A 755 1.34 -4.76 -50.19
N VAL A 756 2.62 -4.66 -50.51
CA VAL A 756 3.41 -5.75 -51.11
C VAL A 756 4.29 -6.35 -50.02
N VAL A 757 4.00 -7.58 -49.61
CA VAL A 757 4.64 -8.28 -48.49
C VAL A 757 5.57 -9.37 -49.04
N SER A 758 6.86 -9.20 -48.82
CA SER A 758 7.91 -10.14 -49.22
C SER A 758 8.23 -11.08 -48.06
N LEU A 759 7.97 -12.37 -48.24
CA LEU A 759 8.12 -13.40 -47.20
C LEU A 759 9.46 -14.13 -47.39
N PRO A 760 10.48 -13.91 -46.54
CA PRO A 760 11.85 -14.34 -46.82
C PRO A 760 12.05 -15.86 -46.81
N GLU A 761 11.30 -16.62 -46.01
CA GLU A 761 11.48 -18.08 -45.86
C GLU A 761 10.18 -18.79 -45.46
N LYS A 762 10.11 -20.12 -45.57
CA LYS A 762 8.89 -20.87 -45.22
C LYS A 762 8.59 -20.75 -43.72
N ASN A 763 7.50 -20.07 -43.37
CA ASN A 763 7.08 -19.91 -41.98
C ASN A 763 5.66 -19.34 -41.85
N THR A 764 5.20 -19.22 -40.61
CA THR A 764 4.04 -18.40 -40.25
C THR A 764 4.52 -17.00 -39.89
N TYR A 765 3.90 -16.01 -40.50
CA TYR A 765 4.17 -14.59 -40.32
C TYR A 765 2.94 -13.89 -39.77
N MET A 766 3.14 -12.90 -38.92
CA MET A 766 2.11 -11.98 -38.46
C MET A 766 2.38 -10.60 -39.06
N LEU A 767 1.42 -10.09 -39.82
CA LEU A 767 1.43 -8.75 -40.38
C LEU A 767 0.45 -7.87 -39.62
N SER A 768 0.97 -6.90 -38.88
CA SER A 768 0.18 -5.87 -38.19
C SER A 768 0.19 -4.58 -39.00
N ILE A 769 -0.99 -4.06 -39.32
CA ILE A 769 -1.21 -2.83 -40.08
C ILE A 769 -1.65 -1.73 -39.13
N TYR A 770 -1.01 -0.57 -39.24
CA TYR A 770 -1.28 0.62 -38.45
C TYR A 770 -1.66 1.79 -39.38
N ALA A 771 -2.52 2.68 -38.91
CA ALA A 771 -2.94 3.87 -39.65
C ALA A 771 -2.83 5.14 -38.81
N LYS A 772 -2.67 6.28 -39.49
CA LYS A 772 -2.71 7.64 -38.92
C LYS A 772 -3.44 8.58 -39.89
N ASN A 773 -4.20 9.54 -39.36
CA ASN A 773 -4.87 10.57 -40.15
C ASN A 773 -4.09 11.88 -40.10
N ASN A 774 -3.75 12.46 -41.26
CA ASN A 774 -2.89 13.64 -41.34
C ASN A 774 -3.55 14.96 -40.90
N GLN A 775 -4.88 15.04 -40.76
CA GLN A 775 -5.56 16.33 -40.49
C GLN A 775 -6.11 16.52 -39.06
N LYS A 776 -6.22 15.49 -38.21
CA LYS A 776 -6.99 15.60 -36.95
C LYS A 776 -6.32 15.19 -35.64
N ASP A 777 -5.16 14.55 -35.62
CA ASP A 777 -4.58 14.08 -34.35
C ASP A 777 -3.07 14.23 -34.22
N ASN A 778 -2.63 14.72 -33.06
CA ASN A 778 -1.25 14.64 -32.58
C ASN A 778 -0.95 13.25 -31.95
N THR A 779 -1.77 12.24 -32.26
CA THR A 779 -1.65 10.87 -31.78
C THR A 779 -0.82 10.03 -32.75
N GLY A 780 -0.02 9.09 -32.22
CA GLY A 780 0.81 8.18 -33.01
C GLY A 780 0.00 7.19 -33.88
N PHE A 781 0.71 6.34 -34.64
CA PHE A 781 0.10 5.27 -35.43
C PHE A 781 -0.71 4.30 -34.55
N VAL A 782 -1.94 3.99 -34.95
CA VAL A 782 -2.85 3.10 -34.22
C VAL A 782 -3.07 1.82 -35.03
N ASN A 783 -3.12 0.67 -34.35
CA ASN A 783 -3.32 -0.62 -35.00
C ASN A 783 -4.74 -0.74 -35.57
N VAL A 784 -4.86 -1.08 -36.85
CA VAL A 784 -6.14 -1.16 -37.57
C VAL A 784 -6.48 -2.57 -38.06
N TYR A 785 -5.49 -3.43 -38.36
CA TYR A 785 -5.78 -4.78 -38.85
C TYR A 785 -4.59 -5.72 -38.60
N ASN A 786 -4.83 -6.99 -38.25
CA ASN A 786 -3.78 -8.00 -38.12
C ASN A 786 -4.07 -9.25 -38.97
N TYR A 787 -3.12 -9.63 -39.83
CA TYR A 787 -3.15 -10.85 -40.64
C TYR A 787 -2.18 -11.91 -40.09
N ILE A 788 -2.55 -13.18 -40.22
CA ILE A 788 -1.65 -14.33 -40.09
C ILE A 788 -1.44 -14.98 -41.46
N ILE A 789 -0.18 -15.05 -41.88
CA ILE A 789 0.23 -15.44 -43.21
C ILE A 789 1.09 -16.69 -43.13
N ARG A 790 0.62 -17.82 -43.67
CA ARG A 790 1.39 -19.07 -43.72
C ARG A 790 2.01 -19.23 -45.11
N TYR A 791 3.33 -19.14 -45.20
CA TYR A 791 4.07 -19.29 -46.45
C TYR A 791 4.69 -20.68 -46.56
N THR A 792 4.25 -21.46 -47.55
CA THR A 792 4.70 -22.86 -47.75
C THR A 792 5.73 -23.03 -48.87
N GLY A 793 5.93 -22.00 -49.71
CA GLY A 793 6.97 -21.81 -50.73
C GLY A 793 7.23 -22.98 -51.70
N ASP A 794 6.78 -22.87 -52.95
CA ASP A 794 7.29 -23.70 -54.06
C ASP A 794 7.89 -22.81 -55.15
N ASN A 795 9.16 -23.03 -55.49
CA ASN A 795 9.83 -22.37 -56.60
C ASN A 795 9.79 -23.31 -57.82
N PHE A 796 9.16 -22.88 -58.91
CA PHE A 796 9.64 -23.17 -60.26
C PHE A 796 9.36 -21.95 -61.15
N GLY A 797 10.43 -21.21 -61.45
CA GLY A 797 10.46 -20.32 -62.60
C GLY A 797 11.18 -21.04 -63.74
N THR A 798 10.48 -21.35 -64.83
CA THR A 798 10.99 -21.24 -66.20
C THR A 798 9.85 -21.49 -67.21
N LEU A 799 9.80 -20.65 -68.24
CA LEU A 799 8.91 -20.79 -69.39
C LEU A 799 9.05 -22.17 -70.05
N SER A 800 7.96 -22.75 -70.52
CA SER A 800 7.90 -23.26 -71.90
C SER A 800 6.47 -23.55 -72.36
N GLN A 801 6.29 -23.32 -73.66
CA GLN A 801 5.11 -23.58 -74.46
C GLN A 801 4.71 -25.07 -74.47
N SER A 802 3.42 -25.28 -74.68
CA SER A 802 2.79 -26.38 -75.44
C SER A 802 3.12 -27.86 -75.15
N SER A 803 2.01 -28.61 -75.05
CA SER A 803 1.75 -29.93 -75.63
C SER A 803 1.93 -31.21 -74.77
N THR A 804 0.78 -31.87 -74.57
CA THR A 804 0.47 -33.30 -74.73
C THR A 804 1.01 -34.40 -73.79
N LEU A 805 0.04 -35.21 -73.35
CA LEU A 805 0.01 -36.69 -73.25
C LEU A 805 0.58 -37.42 -72.00
N SER A 806 -0.38 -37.97 -71.25
CA SER A 806 -0.53 -39.37 -70.80
C SER A 806 0.46 -40.07 -69.85
N SER A 807 -0.16 -40.61 -68.78
CA SER A 807 -0.05 -41.99 -68.25
C SER A 807 1.07 -42.42 -67.29
N ASN A 808 0.59 -42.94 -66.14
CA ASN A 808 1.01 -44.14 -65.40
C ASN A 808 2.44 -44.30 -64.84
N GLY A 809 2.50 -44.44 -63.50
CA GLY A 809 2.85 -45.73 -62.89
C GLY A 809 4.16 -45.85 -62.08
N LYS A 810 4.02 -46.32 -60.82
CA LYS A 810 4.95 -47.15 -60.00
C LYS A 810 6.22 -46.45 -59.45
N SER A 811 6.42 -46.34 -58.13
CA SER A 811 6.84 -47.35 -57.12
C SER A 811 8.31 -47.78 -57.22
N GLU A 812 9.13 -47.44 -56.20
CA GLU A 812 10.24 -48.19 -55.54
C GLU A 812 11.22 -47.17 -54.92
N ARG A 813 11.40 -47.04 -53.59
CA ARG A 813 12.04 -47.89 -52.56
C ARG A 813 13.56 -48.11 -52.74
N SER A 814 14.33 -47.50 -51.84
CA SER A 814 15.55 -48.02 -51.14
C SER A 814 16.84 -47.19 -51.26
N GLN A 815 17.52 -47.04 -50.11
CA GLN A 815 18.95 -47.32 -49.81
C GLN A 815 19.55 -46.28 -48.84
N LEU A 816 19.77 -46.65 -47.55
CA LEU A 816 21.03 -47.16 -46.91
C LEU A 816 21.80 -46.02 -46.20
N MET A 817 21.75 -45.88 -44.86
CA MET A 817 22.53 -46.57 -43.80
C MET A 817 24.05 -46.51 -43.93
N ARG A 818 24.73 -45.98 -42.90
CA ARG A 818 26.06 -46.31 -42.30
C ARG A 818 26.55 -45.07 -41.48
N PHE A 819 27.19 -45.12 -40.31
CA PHE A 819 27.52 -46.15 -39.32
C PHE A 819 28.17 -45.46 -38.09
N PHE A 820 27.94 -46.00 -36.88
CA PHE A 820 28.70 -45.93 -35.60
C PHE A 820 28.95 -44.57 -34.91
N SER A 821 29.07 -44.40 -33.57
CA SER A 821 28.76 -45.13 -32.33
C SER A 821 29.60 -44.47 -31.21
N LYS A 822 29.00 -44.13 -30.06
CA LYS A 822 29.33 -44.72 -28.73
C LYS A 822 28.77 -43.92 -27.53
N LYS A 823 28.03 -44.70 -26.71
CA LYS A 823 27.97 -44.76 -25.23
C LYS A 823 27.40 -43.56 -24.46
N ASN A 824 26.17 -43.64 -23.96
CA ASN A 824 25.69 -44.33 -22.72
C ASN A 824 26.34 -43.83 -21.42
N LYS A 825 25.58 -43.09 -20.61
CA LYS A 825 24.75 -43.69 -19.56
C LYS A 825 23.48 -42.88 -19.36
#